data_AF-A9G4V7-F1
#
_entry.id   AF-A9G4V7-F1
#
_cell.length_a   1.000
_cell.length_b   1.000
_cell.length_c   1.000
_cell.angle_alpha   90.00
_cell.angle_beta   90.00
_cell.angle_gamma   90.00
#
_symmetry.space_group_name_H-M   'P 1'
#
loop_
_entity.id
_entity.type
_entity.pdbx_description
1 polymer ?
#
loop_
_entity_poly.entity_id
_entity_poly.type
_entity_poly.pdbx_seq_one_letter_code
_entity_poly.pdbx_strand_id
1 'polypeptide(L)'
;MRLSQVVIRRFKSIKELSLTIPARDERRQGSADFVSIVGENNVGKSSILEAIRLACPGSGKPTIDQFRNLDPSIGPIEVELEFDRLTDADKEKHAVRVHLFVDHGVEKYRIKKVWRAPGVIPESFAYSPDTRQYRFREWPDLKSKAEFANLGAEWKAIVDSADAAGSKKLSKPSKDNYLRAAVQMNSPLIEETEPWSPNPGGNLSNLDSVLPTVIWVPALRETGAEADVSEKQSAVRKIVNALFEQQLSKHDKVIRFRRAAEELEQLFASDGKHKIVASVEAHITSKLKELIDICADLRFTAPDVTADLASKTEFRVLDGNISTRPEHQGHGAQRSIVLALLQMWAEQLRIIGSSDASRTLFLIEEPEIYLHPEMCRRMRDALLRIAQSGIGQVVCTTHSPVFLDLADRHDGIVIVKKNNSNPVAIQRTRDIFGQDEGDKERRSRLRMLLNFDSAANEVFFTSRVTMVEGDCEIAALDAIARRLCHLGEIHWPTYLAARRSVAVINCRGKWTIPAFQVVLNEFGIKYRVVHDEDDADEATRANDQIGALLPSQNCRLVHRPNFEEQIFGKNWTRDKPWKATTAIESAGIVGQPLREFFEYVLHERIECLCTPKDDAAMGALASMTFQQVPRRNLRDRLRKLNVSPHAIQEAHRVEQIFRLPAGPSFAPDVSEAAQLFRIEGSRVSAFAIVTGKSMEDTLVSGDVVALEFLDSVYLDPVSDDRDKMPKDSFCARVEHDGIYVVAINDDVEHRSYTIKRVRVHELVTGGWLCQISADNPETSWGERGHVEIRKTDRVHFAARVVGIVTPLEATETRETVIVPIADA
;
A
#
# COMPACT_ATOMS: atom_id res chain seq x y z
N MET A 1 18.96 2.61 22.67
CA MET A 1 18.28 1.34 22.48
C MET A 1 17.71 1.31 21.09
N ARG A 2 17.82 0.18 20.39
CA ARG A 2 17.29 -0.02 19.03
C ARG A 2 16.34 -1.20 19.01
N LEU A 3 15.26 -1.06 18.27
CA LEU A 3 14.26 -2.13 18.12
C LEU A 3 14.91 -3.29 17.38
N SER A 4 14.84 -4.49 17.95
CA SER A 4 15.50 -5.71 17.46
C SER A 4 14.50 -6.79 17.10
N GLN A 5 13.39 -6.89 17.83
CA GLN A 5 12.30 -7.82 17.54
C GLN A 5 10.95 -7.19 17.81
N VAL A 6 9.97 -7.53 16.99
CA VAL A 6 8.55 -7.23 17.21
C VAL A 6 7.76 -8.53 17.15
N VAL A 7 6.83 -8.72 18.08
CA VAL A 7 5.83 -9.79 18.03
C VAL A 7 4.45 -9.18 18.10
N ILE A 8 3.59 -9.52 17.14
CA ILE A 8 2.22 -9.01 17.02
C ILE A 8 1.28 -10.18 17.19
N ARG A 9 0.29 -10.07 18.08
CA ARG A 9 -0.77 -11.07 18.27
C ARG A 9 -2.15 -10.43 18.23
N ARG A 10 -3.08 -11.15 17.59
CA ARG A 10 -4.52 -10.83 17.51
C ARG A 10 -4.82 -9.42 16.99
N PHE A 11 -4.09 -8.96 15.98
CA PHE A 11 -4.28 -7.64 15.35
C PHE A 11 -4.78 -7.79 13.91
N LYS A 12 -5.97 -7.28 13.61
CA LYS A 12 -6.64 -7.47 12.30
C LYS A 12 -6.62 -8.95 11.87
N SER A 13 -6.09 -9.27 10.69
CA SER A 13 -5.96 -10.65 10.19
C SER A 13 -4.83 -11.45 10.85
N ILE A 14 -3.93 -10.80 11.60
CA ILE A 14 -2.75 -11.43 12.20
C ILE A 14 -3.15 -12.20 13.46
N LYS A 15 -2.97 -13.53 13.44
CA LYS A 15 -3.05 -14.37 14.65
C LYS A 15 -1.85 -14.13 15.56
N GLU A 16 -0.67 -14.39 15.02
CA GLU A 16 0.63 -14.22 15.64
C GLU A 16 1.67 -14.09 14.53
N LEU A 17 2.53 -13.08 14.61
CA LEU A 17 3.59 -12.84 13.64
C LEU A 17 4.77 -12.18 14.36
N SER A 18 5.98 -12.69 14.12
CA SER A 18 7.22 -12.12 14.63
C SER A 18 8.11 -11.65 13.49
N LEU A 19 8.82 -10.55 13.71
CA LEU A 19 9.79 -9.97 12.78
C LEU A 19 11.02 -9.48 13.54
N THR A 20 12.18 -9.63 12.94
CA THR A 20 13.46 -9.18 13.49
C THR A 20 13.95 -8.00 12.66
N ILE A 21 14.45 -6.95 13.32
CA ILE A 21 15.08 -5.83 12.63
C ILE A 21 16.58 -6.10 12.60
N PRO A 22 17.20 -6.18 11.41
CA PRO A 22 18.63 -6.46 11.31
C PRO A 22 19.44 -5.36 11.98
N ALA A 23 20.58 -5.74 12.53
CA ALA A 23 21.56 -4.78 13.02
C ALA A 23 22.57 -4.47 11.90
N ARG A 24 22.89 -3.19 11.72
CA ARG A 24 24.03 -2.77 10.90
C ARG A 24 25.30 -3.48 11.36
N ASP A 25 25.90 -4.21 10.43
CA ASP A 25 27.18 -4.89 10.59
C ASP A 25 28.25 -4.16 9.76
N GLU A 26 29.25 -3.59 10.43
CA GLU A 26 30.33 -2.84 9.80
C GLU A 26 31.20 -3.71 8.88
N ARG A 27 31.23 -5.03 9.09
CA ARG A 27 31.99 -5.98 8.26
C ARG A 27 31.29 -6.31 6.96
N ARG A 28 29.96 -6.11 6.91
CA ARG A 28 29.12 -6.47 5.78
C ARG A 28 28.70 -5.22 5.02
N GLN A 29 29.35 -4.99 3.88
CA GLN A 29 29.07 -3.84 3.03
C GLN A 29 27.58 -3.81 2.66
N GLY A 30 26.93 -2.66 2.82
CA GLY A 30 25.51 -2.50 2.50
C GLY A 30 24.54 -2.92 3.58
N SER A 31 24.98 -3.49 4.72
CA SER A 31 24.12 -3.76 5.88
C SER A 31 23.50 -2.46 6.43
N ALA A 32 22.32 -2.56 7.01
CA ALA A 32 21.58 -1.43 7.56
C ALA A 32 20.50 -1.90 8.54
N ASP A 33 20.07 -1.03 9.45
CA ASP A 33 18.86 -1.27 10.27
C ASP A 33 17.59 -1.02 9.42
N PHE A 34 17.45 -1.78 8.32
CA PHE A 34 16.43 -1.60 7.27
C PHE A 34 15.68 -2.91 7.04
N VAL A 35 14.35 -2.87 7.13
CA VAL A 35 13.46 -3.98 6.80
C VAL A 35 12.56 -3.63 5.62
N SER A 36 12.55 -4.48 4.60
CA SER A 36 11.63 -4.46 3.46
C SER A 36 10.64 -5.62 3.58
N ILE A 37 9.37 -5.29 3.81
CA ILE A 37 8.26 -6.25 3.90
C ILE A 37 7.60 -6.39 2.52
N VAL A 38 7.63 -7.59 1.97
CA VAL A 38 7.08 -7.93 0.64
C VAL A 38 6.04 -9.03 0.74
N GLY A 39 5.18 -9.15 -0.26
CA GLY A 39 4.13 -10.16 -0.33
C GLY A 39 2.94 -9.70 -1.18
N GLU A 40 1.98 -10.60 -1.40
CA GLU A 40 0.79 -10.31 -2.19
C GLU A 40 -0.08 -9.20 -1.56
N ASN A 41 -1.05 -8.69 -2.32
CA ASN A 41 -2.03 -7.75 -1.78
C ASN A 41 -2.88 -8.43 -0.71
N ASN A 42 -3.32 -7.64 0.27
CA ASN A 42 -4.21 -8.12 1.33
C ASN A 42 -3.62 -9.24 2.25
N VAL A 43 -2.30 -9.43 2.29
CA VAL A 43 -1.65 -10.38 3.22
C VAL A 43 -1.37 -9.82 4.61
N GLY A 44 -1.68 -8.54 4.88
CA GLY A 44 -1.48 -7.90 6.19
C GLY A 44 -0.18 -7.08 6.33
N LYS A 45 0.50 -6.74 5.23
CA LYS A 45 1.73 -5.91 5.21
C LYS A 45 1.56 -4.59 5.98
N SER A 46 0.57 -3.79 5.62
CA SER A 46 0.20 -2.54 6.30
C SER A 46 -0.17 -2.74 7.77
N SER A 47 -0.85 -3.86 8.07
CA SER A 47 -1.25 -4.20 9.44
C SER A 47 -0.06 -4.40 10.37
N ILE A 48 1.08 -4.89 9.85
CA ILE A 48 2.32 -5.02 10.62
C ILE A 48 2.82 -3.63 11.05
N LEU A 49 2.90 -2.69 10.11
CA LEU A 49 3.37 -1.34 10.38
C LEU A 49 2.43 -0.57 11.32
N GLU A 50 1.12 -0.73 11.14
CA GLU A 50 0.11 -0.15 12.05
C GLU A 50 0.23 -0.69 13.47
N ALA A 51 0.46 -1.99 13.66
CA ALA A 51 0.63 -2.59 14.98
C ALA A 51 1.88 -2.06 15.70
N ILE A 52 3.01 -1.93 14.97
CA ILE A 52 4.24 -1.33 15.49
C ILE A 52 3.98 0.13 15.89
N ARG A 53 3.30 0.90 15.03
CA ARG A 53 2.92 2.29 15.31
C ARG A 53 2.06 2.38 16.57
N LEU A 54 1.05 1.51 16.71
CA LEU A 54 0.12 1.49 17.84
C LEU A 54 0.84 1.23 19.19
N ALA A 55 1.95 0.50 19.17
CA ALA A 55 2.74 0.23 20.37
C ALA A 55 3.69 1.38 20.75
N CYS A 56 3.95 2.32 19.83
CA CYS A 56 4.85 3.44 20.07
C CYS A 56 4.12 4.72 20.56
N PRO A 57 4.84 5.71 21.12
CA PRO A 57 4.23 6.93 21.63
C PRO A 57 3.50 7.75 20.57
N GLY A 58 2.48 8.51 21.00
CA GLY A 58 1.73 9.41 20.13
C GLY A 58 0.79 8.73 19.14
N SER A 59 0.57 7.41 19.28
CA SER A 59 -0.45 6.66 18.55
C SER A 59 -1.84 6.86 19.16
N GLY A 60 -2.87 6.73 18.33
CA GLY A 60 -4.26 6.71 18.79
C GLY A 60 -4.60 5.45 19.58
N LYS A 61 -5.85 5.35 20.02
CA LYS A 61 -6.41 4.14 20.64
C LYS A 61 -6.96 3.21 19.54
N PRO A 62 -6.95 1.88 19.75
CA PRO A 62 -7.40 0.99 18.70
C PRO A 62 -8.91 1.07 18.46
N THR A 63 -9.34 0.91 17.22
CA THR A 63 -10.76 0.76 16.85
C THR A 63 -11.18 -0.71 16.86
N ILE A 64 -12.48 -0.98 16.76
CA ILE A 64 -13.00 -2.35 16.64
C ILE A 64 -12.42 -3.08 15.42
N ASP A 65 -12.15 -2.35 14.34
CA ASP A 65 -11.58 -2.89 13.09
C ASP A 65 -10.16 -3.43 13.22
N GLN A 66 -9.48 -3.05 14.31
CA GLN A 66 -8.13 -3.51 14.60
C GLN A 66 -8.11 -4.77 15.47
N PHE A 67 -9.23 -5.14 16.08
CA PHE A 67 -9.36 -6.42 16.77
C PHE A 67 -9.55 -7.54 15.74
N ARG A 68 -8.99 -8.70 16.07
CA ARG A 68 -9.10 -9.87 15.20
C ARG A 68 -10.57 -10.25 15.00
N ASN A 69 -10.96 -10.45 13.74
CA ASN A 69 -12.35 -10.71 13.33
C ASN A 69 -13.38 -9.71 13.88
N LEU A 70 -12.96 -8.47 14.18
CA LEU A 70 -13.84 -7.44 14.76
C LEU A 70 -14.41 -7.83 16.13
N ASP A 71 -13.77 -8.77 16.84
CA ASP A 71 -14.29 -9.34 18.08
C ASP A 71 -13.23 -9.33 19.20
N PRO A 72 -13.34 -8.40 20.17
CA PRO A 72 -12.47 -8.34 21.34
C PRO A 72 -12.55 -9.58 22.24
N SER A 73 -13.61 -10.39 22.15
CA SER A 73 -13.77 -11.59 22.97
C SER A 73 -12.81 -12.72 22.59
N ILE A 74 -12.30 -12.71 21.34
CA ILE A 74 -11.26 -13.65 20.86
C ILE A 74 -9.95 -13.46 21.64
N GLY A 75 -9.76 -12.28 22.22
CA GLY A 75 -8.64 -11.96 23.10
C GLY A 75 -8.04 -10.59 22.78
N PRO A 76 -7.20 -10.08 23.68
CA PRO A 76 -6.64 -8.75 23.55
C PRO A 76 -5.62 -8.66 22.40
N ILE A 77 -5.52 -7.50 21.79
CA ILE A 77 -4.38 -7.15 20.93
C ILE A 77 -3.14 -7.13 21.80
N GLU A 78 -2.07 -7.81 21.37
CA GLU A 78 -0.78 -7.77 22.06
C GLU A 78 0.32 -7.40 21.07
N VAL A 79 1.14 -6.41 21.43
CA VAL A 79 2.33 -6.05 20.66
C VAL A 79 3.51 -6.02 21.61
N GLU A 80 4.49 -6.87 21.34
CA GLU A 80 5.76 -6.95 22.05
C GLU A 80 6.86 -6.28 21.24
N LEU A 81 7.66 -5.45 21.91
CA LEU A 81 8.81 -4.77 21.34
C LEU A 81 10.05 -5.12 22.17
N GLU A 82 11.05 -5.71 21.53
CA GLU A 82 12.36 -6.00 22.13
C GLU A 82 13.40 -5.03 21.60
N PHE A 83 14.20 -4.49 22.51
CA PHE A 83 15.27 -3.55 22.21
C PHE A 83 16.63 -4.09 22.63
N ASP A 84 17.64 -3.84 21.80
CA ASP A 84 19.05 -4.07 22.05
C ASP A 84 19.84 -2.74 22.00
N ARG A 85 21.18 -2.83 22.05
CA ARG A 85 22.09 -1.68 21.84
C ARG A 85 21.66 -0.45 22.65
N LEU A 86 21.45 -0.67 23.95
CA LEU A 86 21.07 0.37 24.89
C LEU A 86 22.26 1.29 25.16
N THR A 87 22.05 2.61 25.08
CA THR A 87 23.05 3.59 25.53
C THR A 87 22.97 3.79 27.03
N ASP A 88 24.03 4.34 27.61
CA ASP A 88 24.10 4.63 29.04
C ASP A 88 22.93 5.52 29.49
N ALA A 89 22.57 6.53 28.70
CA ALA A 89 21.40 7.37 28.94
C ALA A 89 20.07 6.58 28.95
N ASP A 90 19.94 5.48 28.18
CA ASP A 90 18.75 4.63 28.26
C ASP A 90 18.76 3.81 29.55
N LYS A 91 19.93 3.29 29.95
CA LYS A 91 20.12 2.47 31.16
C LYS A 91 19.92 3.27 32.44
N GLU A 92 20.09 4.59 32.39
CA GLU A 92 19.79 5.48 33.53
C GLU A 92 18.28 5.65 33.76
N LYS A 93 17.45 5.49 32.71
CA LYS A 93 15.99 5.60 32.85
C LYS A 93 15.47 4.46 33.72
N HIS A 94 14.75 4.81 34.78
CA HIS A 94 14.26 3.86 35.78
C HIS A 94 13.51 2.68 35.15
N ALA A 95 12.66 2.95 34.16
CA ALA A 95 11.85 1.92 33.50
C ALA A 95 12.65 0.89 32.71
N VAL A 96 13.85 1.26 32.24
CA VAL A 96 14.76 0.34 31.56
C VAL A 96 15.61 -0.37 32.61
N ARG A 97 16.23 0.39 33.51
CA ARG A 97 17.21 -0.11 34.49
C ARG A 97 16.70 -1.29 35.31
N VAL A 98 15.44 -1.24 35.73
CA VAL A 98 14.82 -2.27 36.60
C VAL A 98 14.48 -3.55 35.83
N HIS A 99 14.34 -3.47 34.52
CA HIS A 99 13.83 -4.54 33.66
C HIS A 99 14.83 -4.92 32.54
N LEU A 100 16.10 -4.56 32.71
CA LEU A 100 17.19 -5.03 31.88
C LEU A 100 17.43 -6.51 32.13
N PHE A 101 17.68 -7.26 31.06
CA PHE A 101 18.08 -8.65 31.13
C PHE A 101 19.19 -8.94 30.12
N VAL A 102 19.95 -10.00 30.34
CA VAL A 102 21.02 -10.42 29.42
C VAL A 102 20.60 -11.69 28.71
N ASP A 103 20.62 -11.65 27.39
CA ASP A 103 20.33 -12.78 26.53
C ASP A 103 21.51 -13.00 25.57
N HIS A 104 22.11 -14.19 25.60
CA HIS A 104 23.31 -14.52 24.83
C HIS A 104 24.47 -13.49 24.96
N GLY A 105 24.64 -12.90 26.15
CA GLY A 105 25.69 -11.91 26.42
C GLY A 105 25.36 -10.49 25.93
N VAL A 106 24.15 -10.25 25.44
CA VAL A 106 23.67 -8.93 25.00
C VAL A 106 22.63 -8.42 26.00
N GLU A 107 22.82 -7.21 26.50
CA GLU A 107 21.82 -6.52 27.32
C GLU A 107 20.62 -6.12 26.47
N LYS A 108 19.42 -6.46 26.95
CA LYS A 108 18.16 -6.25 26.25
C LYS A 108 17.10 -5.67 27.19
N TYR A 109 16.11 -5.04 26.58
CA TYR A 109 14.90 -4.55 27.24
C TYR A 109 13.69 -4.92 26.39
N ARG A 110 12.67 -5.54 26.98
CA ARG A 110 11.48 -5.99 26.24
C ARG A 110 10.22 -5.51 26.93
N ILE A 111 9.31 -4.96 26.14
CA ILE A 111 8.01 -4.49 26.60
C ILE A 111 6.88 -5.16 25.84
N LYS A 112 5.71 -5.23 26.47
CA LYS A 112 4.47 -5.72 25.89
C LYS A 112 3.35 -4.73 26.17
N LYS A 113 2.63 -4.31 25.13
CA LYS A 113 1.41 -3.51 25.25
C LYS A 113 0.19 -4.37 24.90
N VAL A 114 -0.83 -4.28 25.74
CA VAL A 114 -2.04 -5.11 25.67
C VAL A 114 -3.29 -4.24 25.66
N TRP A 115 -4.15 -4.41 24.65
CA TRP A 115 -5.44 -3.73 24.56
C TRP A 115 -6.58 -4.74 24.64
N ARG A 116 -7.39 -4.65 25.70
CA ARG A 116 -8.52 -5.56 25.95
C ARG A 116 -9.82 -5.12 25.29
N ALA A 117 -9.94 -3.85 24.92
CA ALA A 117 -11.15 -3.29 24.34
C ALA A 117 -10.83 -2.17 23.31
N PRO A 118 -11.76 -1.85 22.41
CA PRO A 118 -11.65 -0.67 21.56
C PRO A 118 -11.64 0.63 22.39
N GLY A 119 -10.91 1.64 21.93
CA GLY A 119 -10.94 2.98 22.53
C GLY A 119 -10.31 3.08 23.92
N VAL A 120 -9.58 2.06 24.39
CA VAL A 120 -8.84 2.10 25.67
C VAL A 120 -7.34 2.32 25.48
N ILE A 121 -6.69 2.78 26.54
CA ILE A 121 -5.23 2.91 26.66
C ILE A 121 -4.66 1.51 26.95
N PRO A 122 -3.46 1.15 26.45
CA PRO A 122 -2.88 -0.16 26.72
C PRO A 122 -2.48 -0.38 28.17
N GLU A 123 -2.63 -1.60 28.64
CA GLU A 123 -1.85 -2.13 29.75
C GLU A 123 -0.42 -2.38 29.26
N SER A 124 0.58 -1.92 30.01
CA SER A 124 2.00 -2.05 29.63
C SER A 124 2.74 -2.94 30.61
N PHE A 125 3.54 -3.85 30.06
CA PHE A 125 4.35 -4.80 30.82
C PHE A 125 5.81 -4.74 30.36
N ALA A 126 6.76 -4.94 31.27
CA ALA A 126 8.17 -5.17 30.91
C ALA A 126 8.59 -6.59 31.30
N TYR A 127 9.41 -7.19 30.44
CA TYR A 127 9.96 -8.52 30.65
C TYR A 127 11.08 -8.47 31.70
N SER A 128 11.10 -9.40 32.66
CA SER A 128 12.09 -9.44 33.75
C SER A 128 12.37 -10.89 34.17
N PRO A 129 13.09 -11.66 33.34
CA PRO A 129 13.30 -13.09 33.53
C PRO A 129 14.13 -13.42 34.76
N ASP A 130 15.02 -12.50 35.18
CA ASP A 130 15.91 -12.67 36.33
C ASP A 130 15.18 -12.52 37.68
N THR A 131 13.91 -12.09 37.64
CA THR A 131 13.05 -11.95 38.82
C THR A 131 11.90 -12.93 38.75
N ARG A 132 11.85 -13.88 39.70
CA ARG A 132 10.68 -14.76 39.86
C ARG A 132 9.49 -13.91 40.29
N GLN A 133 8.45 -13.92 39.46
CA GLN A 133 7.20 -13.22 39.73
C GLN A 133 6.18 -14.22 40.23
N TYR A 134 5.42 -13.81 41.24
CA TYR A 134 4.40 -14.64 41.84
C TYR A 134 3.08 -13.89 41.84
N ARG A 135 1.97 -14.61 41.69
CA ARG A 135 0.63 -14.09 41.99
C ARG A 135 -0.12 -15.07 42.87
N PHE A 136 -1.14 -14.59 43.57
CA PHE A 136 -2.09 -15.49 44.20
C PHE A 136 -2.92 -16.21 43.14
N ARG A 137 -3.11 -17.53 43.30
CA ARG A 137 -3.98 -18.34 42.43
C ARG A 137 -5.39 -17.80 42.41
N GLU A 138 -5.89 -17.42 43.59
CA GLU A 138 -7.15 -16.70 43.76
C GLU A 138 -6.92 -15.55 44.74
N TRP A 139 -7.37 -14.35 44.36
CA TRP A 139 -7.37 -13.20 45.25
C TRP A 139 -8.80 -12.96 45.76
N PRO A 140 -9.09 -13.22 47.05
CA PRO A 140 -10.39 -12.96 47.63
C PRO A 140 -10.65 -11.45 47.67
N ASP A 141 -11.79 -11.00 47.15
CA ASP A 141 -12.20 -9.59 47.16
C ASP A 141 -12.77 -9.18 48.54
N LEU A 142 -11.92 -9.29 49.57
CA LEU A 142 -12.26 -9.02 50.96
C LEU A 142 -11.75 -7.65 51.40
N LYS A 143 -12.47 -7.02 52.32
CA LYS A 143 -12.22 -5.62 52.70
C LYS A 143 -11.51 -5.50 54.04
N SER A 144 -11.53 -6.54 54.88
CA SER A 144 -10.91 -6.51 56.20
C SER A 144 -9.88 -7.62 56.41
N LYS A 145 -8.88 -7.32 57.22
CA LYS A 145 -7.83 -8.26 57.61
C LYS A 145 -8.37 -9.50 58.36
N ALA A 146 -9.42 -9.32 59.17
CA ALA A 146 -10.06 -10.41 59.89
C ALA A 146 -10.75 -11.39 58.94
N GLU A 147 -11.37 -10.90 57.87
CA GLU A 147 -11.95 -11.76 56.82
C GLU A 147 -10.87 -12.60 56.13
N PHE A 148 -9.71 -12.01 55.84
CA PHE A 148 -8.58 -12.75 55.26
C PHE A 148 -8.07 -13.85 56.21
N ALA A 149 -7.89 -13.56 57.50
CA ALA A 149 -7.44 -14.55 58.47
C ALA A 149 -8.45 -15.70 58.70
N ASN A 150 -9.73 -15.47 58.40
CA ASN A 150 -10.81 -16.46 58.56
C ASN A 150 -11.02 -17.35 57.33
N LEU A 151 -10.38 -17.06 56.18
CA LEU A 151 -10.46 -17.90 54.97
C LEU A 151 -9.79 -19.27 55.15
N GLY A 152 -8.83 -19.40 56.06
CA GLY A 152 -8.12 -20.65 56.32
C GLY A 152 -6.77 -20.45 56.99
N ALA A 153 -6.15 -21.55 57.42
CA ALA A 153 -4.87 -21.54 58.13
C ALA A 153 -3.73 -20.90 57.29
N GLU A 154 -3.75 -21.10 55.97
CA GLU A 154 -2.74 -20.59 55.06
C GLU A 154 -2.80 -19.06 54.89
N TRP A 155 -4.00 -18.48 54.76
CA TRP A 155 -4.19 -17.03 54.72
C TRP A 155 -3.88 -16.37 56.06
N LYS A 156 -4.25 -17.01 57.17
CA LYS A 156 -3.88 -16.55 58.51
C LYS A 156 -2.36 -16.44 58.69
N ALA A 157 -1.62 -17.45 58.25
CA ALA A 157 -0.16 -17.46 58.31
C ALA A 157 0.47 -16.32 57.49
N ILE A 158 -0.07 -16.02 56.30
CA ILE A 158 0.37 -14.89 55.45
C ILE A 158 0.10 -13.55 56.14
N VAL A 159 -1.10 -13.38 56.73
CA VAL A 159 -1.50 -12.15 57.43
C VAL A 159 -0.59 -11.91 58.64
N ASP A 160 -0.34 -12.94 59.45
CA ASP A 160 0.51 -12.88 60.63
C ASP A 160 1.98 -12.55 60.24
N SER A 161 2.48 -13.16 59.16
CA SER A 161 3.82 -12.86 58.63
C SER A 161 3.95 -11.45 58.08
N ALA A 162 2.91 -10.93 57.42
CA ALA A 162 2.90 -9.56 56.91
C ALA A 162 2.89 -8.52 58.04
N ASP A 163 2.19 -8.80 59.15
CA ASP A 163 2.22 -7.96 60.34
C ASP A 163 3.57 -7.96 61.05
N ALA A 164 4.20 -9.13 61.15
CA ALA A 164 5.50 -9.29 61.79
C ALA A 164 6.61 -8.51 61.06
N ALA A 165 6.49 -8.34 59.73
CA ALA A 165 7.44 -7.63 58.89
C ALA A 165 7.38 -6.08 58.98
N GLY A 166 6.56 -5.52 59.87
CA GLY A 166 6.63 -4.10 60.23
C GLY A 166 5.83 -3.13 59.35
N SER A 167 4.91 -3.61 58.51
CA SER A 167 3.93 -2.70 57.90
C SER A 167 3.01 -2.16 59.01
N LYS A 168 3.04 -0.84 59.26
CA LYS A 168 2.08 -0.12 60.14
C LYS A 168 0.70 -0.76 60.02
N LYS A 169 -0.04 -0.93 61.13
CA LYS A 169 -1.45 -1.40 61.19
C LYS A 169 -2.30 -0.74 60.09
N LEU A 170 -2.27 -1.29 58.89
CA LEU A 170 -3.03 -0.82 57.75
C LEU A 170 -4.41 -1.44 57.93
N SER A 171 -5.44 -0.60 58.04
CA SER A 171 -6.83 -1.04 58.19
C SER A 171 -7.33 -1.80 56.94
N LYS A 172 -6.65 -1.62 55.80
CA LYS A 172 -7.00 -2.21 54.52
C LYS A 172 -5.86 -3.11 53.99
N PRO A 173 -6.14 -4.34 53.56
CA PRO A 173 -5.13 -5.26 53.06
C PRO A 173 -4.51 -4.76 51.75
N SER A 174 -3.19 -4.60 51.71
CA SER A 174 -2.43 -4.30 50.49
C SER A 174 -1.99 -5.61 49.85
N LYS A 175 -2.45 -5.88 48.62
CA LYS A 175 -2.16 -7.10 47.87
C LYS A 175 -0.67 -7.40 47.78
N ASP A 176 0.15 -6.37 47.53
CA ASP A 176 1.60 -6.50 47.44
C ASP A 176 2.26 -6.93 48.75
N ASN A 177 1.77 -6.45 49.89
CA ASN A 177 2.37 -6.79 51.19
C ASN A 177 2.11 -8.26 51.53
N TYR A 178 0.89 -8.74 51.31
CA TYR A 178 0.56 -10.15 51.51
C TYR A 178 1.24 -11.05 50.50
N LEU A 179 1.40 -10.60 49.26
CA LEU A 179 2.16 -11.35 48.25
C LEU A 179 3.62 -11.52 48.66
N ARG A 180 4.28 -10.46 49.17
CA ARG A 180 5.66 -10.56 49.69
C ARG A 180 5.77 -11.56 50.84
N ALA A 181 4.84 -11.53 51.79
CA ALA A 181 4.80 -12.48 52.91
C ALA A 181 4.56 -13.92 52.41
N ALA A 182 3.64 -14.12 51.46
CA ALA A 182 3.36 -15.42 50.87
C ALA A 182 4.58 -16.00 50.10
N VAL A 183 5.34 -15.15 49.42
CA VAL A 183 6.58 -15.54 48.73
C VAL A 183 7.67 -15.92 49.73
N GLN A 184 7.87 -15.15 50.80
CA GLN A 184 8.84 -15.47 51.85
C GLN A 184 8.54 -16.81 52.55
N MET A 185 7.26 -17.14 52.67
CA MET A 185 6.80 -18.39 53.28
C MET A 185 6.69 -19.56 52.30
N ASN A 186 6.98 -19.35 51.01
CA ASN A 186 6.76 -20.34 49.94
C ASN A 186 5.34 -20.94 49.98
N SER A 187 4.33 -20.08 50.10
CA SER A 187 2.94 -20.48 50.26
C SER A 187 2.41 -21.27 49.05
N PRO A 188 1.57 -22.30 49.25
CA PRO A 188 0.92 -23.01 48.14
C PRO A 188 -0.17 -22.18 47.44
N LEU A 189 -0.59 -21.05 48.03
CA LEU A 189 -1.60 -20.14 47.48
C LEU A 189 -1.08 -19.22 46.38
N ILE A 190 0.24 -19.18 46.21
CA ILE A 190 0.87 -18.44 45.12
C ILE A 190 1.27 -19.39 43.99
N GLU A 191 1.31 -18.85 42.79
CA GLU A 191 1.87 -19.51 41.61
C GLU A 191 2.87 -18.57 40.97
N GLU A 192 3.91 -19.16 40.37
CA GLU A 192 4.87 -18.43 39.57
C GLU A 192 4.19 -17.99 38.27
N THR A 193 4.31 -16.72 37.93
CA THR A 193 3.75 -16.14 36.72
C THR A 193 4.81 -16.01 35.65
N GLU A 194 4.36 -15.81 34.41
CA GLU A 194 5.25 -15.31 33.37
C GLU A 194 6.01 -14.06 33.85
N PRO A 195 7.26 -13.87 33.44
CA PRO A 195 8.14 -12.81 33.93
C PRO A 195 7.80 -11.45 33.30
N TRP A 196 6.55 -11.02 33.42
CA TRP A 196 6.02 -9.76 32.87
C TRP A 196 5.57 -8.83 34.00
N SER A 197 6.41 -7.86 34.33
CA SER A 197 6.12 -6.82 35.33
C SER A 197 5.12 -5.79 34.80
N PRO A 198 3.97 -5.55 35.46
CA PRO A 198 3.04 -4.50 35.05
C PRO A 198 3.60 -3.10 35.37
N ASN A 199 3.23 -2.11 34.55
CA ASN A 199 3.53 -0.68 34.75
C ASN A 199 5.02 -0.37 35.03
N PRO A 200 5.94 -0.69 34.09
CA PRO A 200 7.39 -0.63 34.30
C PRO A 200 8.02 0.73 34.63
N GLY A 201 7.25 1.79 34.91
CA GLY A 201 7.76 3.09 35.35
C GLY A 201 6.80 3.86 36.27
N GLY A 202 5.84 3.16 36.89
CA GLY A 202 4.74 3.74 37.66
C GLY A 202 3.67 4.38 36.76
N ASN A 203 4.04 5.41 36.00
CA ASN A 203 3.17 6.16 35.08
C ASN A 203 3.52 5.89 33.60
N LEU A 204 2.50 5.87 32.73
CA LEU A 204 2.63 5.72 31.27
C LEU A 204 3.59 6.74 30.63
N SER A 205 3.63 7.97 31.14
CA SER A 205 4.50 9.04 30.66
C SER A 205 6.00 8.70 30.75
N ASN A 206 6.39 7.90 31.74
CA ASN A 206 7.78 7.49 31.93
C ASN A 206 8.19 6.36 30.98
N LEU A 207 7.23 5.59 30.45
CA LEU A 207 7.49 4.54 29.47
C LEU A 207 7.58 5.12 28.06
N ASP A 208 6.69 6.07 27.73
CA ASP A 208 6.67 6.70 26.42
C ASP A 208 7.94 7.52 26.14
N SER A 209 8.61 8.06 27.17
CA SER A 209 9.90 8.75 27.02
C SER A 209 11.07 7.83 26.71
N VAL A 210 10.91 6.51 26.88
CA VAL A 210 11.94 5.51 26.57
C VAL A 210 11.81 5.08 25.10
N LEU A 211 10.59 4.94 24.61
CA LEU A 211 10.29 4.39 23.29
C LEU A 211 10.71 5.32 22.13
N PRO A 212 11.04 4.76 20.95
CA PRO A 212 11.46 5.57 19.81
C PRO A 212 10.32 6.44 19.30
N THR A 213 10.69 7.62 18.77
CA THR A 213 9.73 8.49 18.08
C THR A 213 9.39 7.88 16.72
N VAL A 214 8.10 7.78 16.37
CA VAL A 214 7.66 7.18 15.10
C VAL A 214 7.31 8.26 14.07
N ILE A 215 8.00 8.20 12.92
CA ILE A 215 7.62 8.89 11.69
C ILE A 215 6.91 7.87 10.81
N TRP A 216 5.60 8.07 10.64
CA TRP A 216 4.73 7.21 9.85
C TRP A 216 4.40 7.89 8.52
N VAL A 217 4.71 7.22 7.41
CA VAL A 217 4.35 7.65 6.07
C VAL A 217 3.41 6.59 5.48
N PRO A 218 2.09 6.83 5.41
CA PRO A 218 1.15 5.90 4.80
C PRO A 218 1.36 5.76 3.28
N ALA A 219 0.69 4.77 2.68
CA ALA A 219 0.61 4.60 1.24
C ALA A 219 -0.24 5.72 0.61
N LEU A 220 -1.44 5.90 1.16
CA LEU A 220 -2.47 6.83 0.74
C LEU A 220 -3.42 7.12 1.90
N ARG A 221 -3.64 8.40 2.22
CA ARG A 221 -4.86 8.87 2.90
C ARG A 221 -5.57 9.83 1.97
N GLU A 222 -6.87 9.61 1.77
CA GLU A 222 -7.75 10.48 0.97
C GLU A 222 -7.81 11.93 1.48
N THR A 223 -7.36 12.15 2.71
CA THR A 223 -7.21 13.48 3.29
C THR A 223 -5.74 13.91 3.19
N GLY A 224 -5.45 15.03 2.51
CA GLY A 224 -4.10 15.61 2.32
C GLY A 224 -3.32 15.96 3.61
N ALA A 225 -3.79 15.49 4.76
CA ALA A 225 -3.21 15.63 6.10
C ALA A 225 -1.79 15.05 6.24
N GLU A 226 -1.28 14.27 5.28
CA GLU A 226 0.11 13.77 5.30
C GLU A 226 1.16 14.84 4.97
N ALA A 227 0.78 15.77 4.09
CA ALA A 227 1.64 16.83 3.60
C ALA A 227 1.30 18.20 4.22
N ASP A 228 0.18 18.28 4.95
CA ASP A 228 -0.19 19.43 5.76
C ASP A 228 0.79 19.61 6.93
N VAL A 229 1.43 20.76 7.02
CA VAL A 229 2.36 21.07 8.12
C VAL A 229 1.63 21.51 9.38
N SER A 230 0.36 21.92 9.30
CA SER A 230 -0.44 22.33 10.45
C SER A 230 -0.98 21.13 11.26
N GLU A 231 -1.15 19.97 10.61
CA GLU A 231 -1.63 18.75 11.26
C GLU A 231 -0.56 18.08 12.14
N LYS A 232 -0.87 17.89 13.44
CA LYS A 232 0.09 17.36 14.44
C LYS A 232 0.62 15.96 14.08
N GLN A 233 -0.14 15.16 13.35
CA GLN A 233 0.19 13.78 13.02
C GLN A 233 0.83 13.61 11.63
N SER A 234 0.99 14.70 10.88
CA SER A 234 1.58 14.72 9.53
C SER A 234 3.03 14.25 9.53
N ALA A 235 3.40 13.48 8.51
CA ALA A 235 4.77 13.00 8.32
C ALA A 235 5.71 14.16 7.98
N VAL A 236 5.30 15.00 7.03
CA VAL A 236 6.03 16.21 6.63
C VAL A 236 6.26 17.08 7.86
N ARG A 237 5.22 17.27 8.68
CA ARG A 237 5.33 18.04 9.91
C ARG A 237 6.37 17.48 10.88
N LYS A 238 6.32 16.18 11.16
CA LYS A 238 7.29 15.56 12.08
C LYS A 238 8.73 15.71 11.58
N ILE A 239 8.96 15.55 10.27
CA ILE A 239 10.29 15.72 9.67
C ILE A 239 10.72 17.19 9.78
N VAL A 240 9.84 18.14 9.45
CA VAL A 240 10.10 19.59 9.56
C VAL A 240 10.36 20.02 11.01
N ASN A 241 9.58 19.54 11.98
CA ASN A 241 9.82 19.74 13.41
C ASN A 241 11.20 19.25 13.82
N ALA A 242 11.54 18.01 13.45
CA ALA A 242 12.84 17.42 13.79
C ALA A 242 13.99 18.24 13.19
N LEU A 243 13.84 18.71 11.94
CA LEU A 243 14.81 19.58 11.28
C LEU A 243 14.91 20.96 11.98
N PHE A 244 13.79 21.58 12.35
CA PHE A 244 13.78 22.85 13.06
C PHE A 244 14.41 22.74 14.45
N GLU A 245 14.04 21.72 15.22
CA GLU A 245 14.64 21.43 16.52
C GLU A 245 16.16 21.24 16.37
N GLN A 246 16.59 20.57 15.31
CA GLN A 246 18.00 20.34 15.02
C GLN A 246 18.76 21.61 14.59
N GLN A 247 18.16 22.48 13.75
CA GLN A 247 18.82 23.67 13.18
C GLN A 247 18.73 24.90 14.07
N LEU A 248 17.56 25.15 14.66
CA LEU A 248 17.26 26.39 15.35
C LEU A 248 17.57 26.35 16.85
N SER A 249 17.66 25.17 17.46
CA SER A 249 18.00 25.04 18.88
C SER A 249 19.34 25.67 19.24
N LYS A 250 20.28 25.75 18.28
CA LYS A 250 21.61 26.34 18.46
C LYS A 250 21.72 27.80 18.02
N HIS A 251 20.66 28.40 17.48
CA HIS A 251 20.70 29.78 17.00
C HIS A 251 20.59 30.76 18.17
N ASP A 252 21.49 31.76 18.24
CA ASP A 252 21.60 32.70 19.37
C ASP A 252 20.27 33.37 19.76
N LYS A 253 19.46 33.75 18.76
CA LYS A 253 18.14 34.37 19.02
C LYS A 253 17.15 33.41 19.70
N VAL A 254 17.17 32.12 19.38
CA VAL A 254 16.31 31.10 19.98
C VAL A 254 16.78 30.79 21.40
N ILE A 255 18.09 30.71 21.61
CA ILE A 255 18.69 30.56 22.94
C ILE A 255 18.31 31.74 23.84
N ARG A 256 18.42 32.98 23.35
CA ARG A 256 18.02 34.18 24.10
C ARG A 256 16.52 34.21 24.41
N PHE A 257 15.68 33.80 23.47
CA PHE A 257 14.24 33.73 23.70
C PHE A 257 13.88 32.67 24.74
N ARG A 258 14.45 31.45 24.63
CA ARG A 258 14.25 30.39 25.64
C ARG A 258 14.65 30.88 27.03
N ARG A 259 15.81 31.51 27.14
CA ARG A 259 16.29 32.11 28.39
C ARG A 259 15.30 33.15 28.95
N ALA A 260 14.77 34.04 28.10
CA ALA A 260 13.79 35.03 28.52
C ALA A 260 12.44 34.38 28.95
N ALA A 261 12.03 33.30 28.29
CA ALA A 261 10.83 32.54 28.64
C ALA A 261 10.99 31.78 29.97
N GLU A 262 12.16 31.20 30.21
CA GLU A 262 12.55 30.57 31.49
C GLU A 262 12.62 31.60 32.62
N GLU A 263 13.20 32.79 32.37
CA GLU A 263 13.19 33.92 33.32
C GLU A 263 11.76 34.36 33.66
N LEU A 264 10.86 34.38 32.67
CA LEU A 264 9.43 34.61 32.87
C LEU A 264 8.79 33.52 33.71
N GLU A 265 9.04 32.24 33.43
CA GLU A 265 8.55 31.12 34.23
C GLU A 265 9.03 31.19 35.70
N GLN A 266 10.27 31.61 35.94
CA GLN A 266 10.78 31.86 37.30
C GLN A 266 10.04 32.98 38.04
N LEU A 267 9.49 33.98 37.34
CA LEU A 267 8.61 35.00 37.94
C LEU A 267 7.27 34.43 38.44
N PHE A 268 6.83 33.29 37.87
CA PHE A 268 5.62 32.57 38.29
C PHE A 268 5.90 31.44 39.29
N ALA A 269 7.13 30.93 39.36
CA ALA A 269 7.51 29.77 40.18
C ALA A 269 8.09 30.12 41.56
N SER A 270 8.56 31.35 41.79
CA SER A 270 9.15 31.75 43.07
C SER A 270 8.10 32.10 44.14
N ASP A 271 8.42 31.80 45.41
CA ASP A 271 7.60 32.07 46.62
C ASP A 271 7.18 33.55 46.81
N GLY A 272 7.64 34.45 45.94
CA GLY A 272 7.11 35.78 45.77
C GLY A 272 6.58 35.98 44.35
N LYS A 273 5.39 35.44 44.05
CA LYS A 273 4.64 35.78 42.81
C LYS A 273 4.75 37.29 42.58
N HIS A 274 5.20 37.70 41.39
CA HIS A 274 5.30 39.12 41.05
C HIS A 274 3.98 39.84 41.40
N LYS A 275 4.04 41.02 42.06
CA LYS A 275 2.87 41.70 42.66
C LYS A 275 1.63 41.78 41.74
N ILE A 276 1.86 41.86 40.43
CA ILE A 276 0.83 41.91 39.39
C ILE A 276 0.08 40.58 39.25
N VAL A 277 0.78 39.44 39.30
CA VAL A 277 0.15 38.11 39.16
C VAL A 277 -0.66 37.79 40.41
N ALA A 278 -0.10 38.04 41.60
CA ALA A 278 -0.79 37.87 42.87
C ALA A 278 -2.02 38.78 42.99
N SER A 279 -1.96 40.02 42.48
CA SER A 279 -3.11 40.92 42.51
C SER A 279 -4.21 40.45 41.56
N VAL A 280 -3.90 39.96 40.37
CA VAL A 280 -4.89 39.42 39.43
C VAL A 280 -5.56 38.15 40.00
N GLU A 281 -4.78 37.23 40.58
CA GLU A 281 -5.35 36.06 41.28
C GLU A 281 -6.27 36.44 42.42
N ALA A 282 -5.89 37.43 43.24
CA ALA A 282 -6.72 37.91 44.34
C ALA A 282 -8.03 38.53 43.86
N HIS A 283 -8.01 39.33 42.79
CA HIS A 283 -9.22 39.92 42.21
C HIS A 283 -10.16 38.85 41.62
N ILE A 284 -9.62 37.88 40.87
CA ILE A 284 -10.41 36.77 40.32
C ILE A 284 -10.97 35.92 41.46
N THR A 285 -10.17 35.60 42.47
CA THR A 285 -10.59 34.83 43.65
C THR A 285 -11.68 35.55 44.44
N SER A 286 -11.58 36.87 44.63
CA SER A 286 -12.62 37.67 45.29
C SER A 286 -13.94 37.58 44.52
N LYS A 287 -13.90 37.73 43.20
CA LYS A 287 -15.09 37.66 42.33
C LYS A 287 -15.69 36.26 42.25
N LEU A 288 -14.85 35.22 42.27
CA LEU A 288 -15.31 33.84 42.33
C LEU A 288 -15.96 33.55 43.69
N LYS A 289 -15.36 33.93 44.81
CA LYS A 289 -15.93 33.79 46.17
C LYS A 289 -17.26 34.50 46.37
N GLU A 290 -17.53 35.58 45.65
CA GLU A 290 -18.84 36.25 45.63
C GLU A 290 -19.94 35.37 45.00
N LEU A 291 -19.57 34.39 44.17
CA LEU A 291 -20.50 33.55 43.41
C LEU A 291 -20.51 32.08 43.89
N ILE A 292 -19.34 31.51 44.19
CA ILE A 292 -19.10 30.11 44.60
C ILE A 292 -17.79 30.01 45.40
N ASP A 293 -17.69 29.09 46.36
CA ASP A 293 -16.48 28.96 47.22
C ASP A 293 -15.30 28.26 46.51
N ILE A 294 -14.71 28.96 45.53
CA ILE A 294 -13.59 28.48 44.71
C ILE A 294 -12.54 29.60 44.60
N CYS A 295 -11.26 29.23 44.57
CA CYS A 295 -10.13 30.16 44.39
C CYS A 295 -9.43 29.96 43.04
N ALA A 296 -8.81 31.01 42.51
CA ALA A 296 -8.06 30.96 41.26
C ALA A 296 -6.56 30.70 41.51
N ASP A 297 -5.98 29.77 40.76
CA ASP A 297 -4.53 29.47 40.72
C ASP A 297 -4.04 29.65 39.27
N LEU A 298 -3.20 30.65 39.03
CA LEU A 298 -2.60 30.96 37.72
C LEU A 298 -1.18 30.40 37.67
N ARG A 299 -0.95 29.48 36.73
CA ARG A 299 0.36 28.89 36.45
C ARG A 299 0.82 29.28 35.05
N PHE A 300 2.11 29.54 34.91
CA PHE A 300 2.75 29.73 33.60
C PHE A 300 3.70 28.57 33.35
N THR A 301 3.72 28.09 32.12
CA THR A 301 4.67 27.08 31.64
C THR A 301 5.34 27.67 30.42
N ALA A 302 6.68 27.68 30.38
CA ALA A 302 7.39 28.26 29.26
C ALA A 302 7.02 27.53 27.95
N PRO A 303 6.66 28.26 26.87
CA PRO A 303 6.30 27.63 25.60
C PRO A 303 7.53 27.01 24.92
N ASP A 304 7.34 25.83 24.33
CA ASP A 304 8.35 25.22 23.46
C ASP A 304 8.40 25.97 22.12
N VAL A 305 9.30 26.94 22.07
CA VAL A 305 9.54 27.85 20.93
C VAL A 305 9.77 27.09 19.62
N THR A 306 10.42 25.94 19.67
CA THR A 306 10.76 25.15 18.49
C THR A 306 9.54 24.42 17.93
N ALA A 307 8.75 23.80 18.81
CA ALA A 307 7.48 23.18 18.43
C ALA A 307 6.45 24.23 17.94
N ASP A 308 6.41 25.39 18.59
CA ASP A 308 5.51 26.51 18.26
C ASP A 308 5.91 27.23 16.96
N LEU A 309 7.20 27.39 16.69
CA LEU A 309 7.64 28.04 15.45
C LEU A 309 7.29 27.17 14.25
N ALA A 310 7.54 25.87 14.35
CA ALA A 310 7.10 24.97 13.31
C ALA A 310 5.56 25.01 13.19
N SER A 311 4.79 25.16 14.29
CA SER A 311 3.31 25.12 14.28
C SER A 311 2.70 26.29 13.54
N LYS A 312 3.45 27.38 13.50
CA LYS A 312 3.11 28.63 12.82
C LYS A 312 3.81 28.80 11.48
N THR A 313 4.66 27.85 11.06
CA THR A 313 5.33 27.92 9.76
C THR A 313 4.42 27.35 8.68
N GLU A 314 4.01 28.19 7.73
CA GLU A 314 3.27 27.75 6.55
C GLU A 314 4.26 27.26 5.49
N PHE A 315 4.24 25.96 5.21
CA PHE A 315 5.02 25.37 4.13
C PHE A 315 4.23 25.45 2.83
N ARG A 316 4.78 26.16 1.84
CA ARG A 316 4.17 26.31 0.51
C ARG A 316 5.11 25.80 -0.58
N VAL A 317 4.51 25.23 -1.62
CA VAL A 317 5.17 24.77 -2.83
C VAL A 317 4.90 25.81 -3.91
N LEU A 318 5.96 26.22 -4.60
CA LEU A 318 5.91 27.12 -5.75
C LEU A 318 6.03 26.28 -7.02
N ASP A 319 4.99 26.30 -7.85
CA ASP A 319 5.01 25.76 -9.20
C ASP A 319 4.74 26.89 -10.19
N GLY A 320 5.78 27.29 -10.93
CA GLY A 320 5.79 28.53 -11.70
C GLY A 320 5.47 29.75 -10.81
N ASN A 321 4.36 30.42 -11.08
CA ASN A 321 3.87 31.59 -10.32
C ASN A 321 2.80 31.24 -9.28
N ILE A 322 2.41 29.97 -9.16
CA ILE A 322 1.33 29.56 -8.26
C ILE A 322 1.95 29.00 -6.98
N SER A 323 1.62 29.64 -5.86
CA SER A 323 2.01 29.19 -4.52
C SER A 323 0.83 28.48 -3.86
N THR A 324 1.00 27.20 -3.54
CA THR A 324 -0.04 26.37 -2.91
C THR A 324 0.52 25.57 -1.74
N ARG A 325 -0.37 24.97 -0.94
CA ARG A 325 0.03 24.03 0.11
C ARG A 325 0.32 22.63 -0.49
N PRO A 326 1.21 21.82 0.11
CA PRO A 326 1.50 20.47 -0.36
C PRO A 326 0.27 19.57 -0.52
N GLU A 327 -0.72 19.71 0.35
CA GLU A 327 -1.98 18.95 0.27
C GLU A 327 -2.78 19.19 -1.03
N HIS A 328 -2.58 20.34 -1.68
CA HIS A 328 -3.20 20.70 -2.95
C HIS A 328 -2.33 20.35 -4.17
N GLN A 329 -1.18 19.72 -3.96
CA GLN A 329 -0.31 19.22 -5.02
C GLN A 329 -0.71 17.80 -5.42
N GLY A 330 -0.43 17.43 -6.68
CA GLY A 330 -0.59 16.04 -7.11
C GLY A 330 0.25 15.07 -6.27
N HIS A 331 -0.21 13.84 -6.10
CA HIS A 331 0.44 12.87 -5.21
C HIS A 331 1.92 12.61 -5.53
N GLY A 332 2.33 12.66 -6.80
CA GLY A 332 3.75 12.57 -7.18
C GLY A 332 4.60 13.71 -6.62
N ALA A 333 4.08 14.94 -6.63
CA ALA A 333 4.76 16.10 -6.04
C ALA A 333 4.78 16.01 -4.50
N GLN A 334 3.69 15.57 -3.87
CA GLN A 334 3.64 15.29 -2.43
C GLN A 334 4.72 14.27 -2.03
N ARG A 335 4.83 13.17 -2.77
CA ARG A 335 5.83 12.13 -2.51
C ARG A 335 7.26 12.61 -2.75
N SER A 336 7.45 13.50 -3.73
CA SER A 336 8.72 14.18 -3.98
C SER A 336 9.14 15.08 -2.82
N ILE A 337 8.18 15.79 -2.19
CA ILE A 337 8.45 16.62 -1.00
C ILE A 337 8.88 15.74 0.16
N VAL A 338 8.18 14.62 0.41
CA VAL A 338 8.57 13.66 1.44
C VAL A 338 9.99 13.15 1.19
N LEU A 339 10.32 12.79 -0.06
CA LEU A 339 11.68 12.39 -0.45
C LEU A 339 12.71 13.48 -0.14
N ALA A 340 12.44 14.72 -0.54
CA ALA A 340 13.37 15.84 -0.33
C ALA A 340 13.61 16.09 1.17
N LEU A 341 12.55 16.03 1.99
CA LEU A 341 12.66 16.20 3.45
C LEU A 341 13.44 15.05 4.10
N LEU A 342 13.22 13.80 3.67
CA LEU A 342 13.99 12.65 4.12
C LEU A 342 15.46 12.74 3.72
N GLN A 343 15.74 13.21 2.50
CA GLN A 343 17.12 13.44 2.04
C GLN A 343 17.81 14.51 2.88
N MET A 344 17.15 15.64 3.10
CA MET A 344 17.67 16.72 3.93
C MET A 344 17.93 16.23 5.36
N TRP A 345 17.00 15.45 5.93
CA TRP A 345 17.19 14.85 7.24
C TRP A 345 18.40 13.91 7.25
N ALA A 346 18.51 13.00 6.28
CA ALA A 346 19.64 12.08 6.14
C ALA A 346 21.00 12.80 6.02
N GLU A 347 21.06 13.93 5.32
CA GLU A 347 22.25 14.77 5.21
C GLU A 347 22.62 15.43 6.54
N GLN A 348 21.63 15.92 7.28
CA GLN A 348 21.83 16.56 8.57
C GLN A 348 22.34 15.59 9.65
N LEU A 349 21.98 14.30 9.56
CA LEU A 349 22.53 13.27 10.46
C LEU A 349 24.05 13.09 10.33
N ARG A 350 24.67 13.53 9.22
CA ARG A 350 26.13 13.48 9.06
C ARG A 350 26.86 14.57 9.85
N ILE A 351 26.18 15.65 10.18
CA ILE A 351 26.79 16.86 10.76
C ILE A 351 26.79 16.81 12.29
N ILE A 352 25.88 16.05 12.90
CA ILE A 352 25.71 16.01 14.35
C ILE A 352 26.23 14.68 14.90
N GLY A 353 27.19 14.77 15.82
CA GLY A 353 27.66 13.62 16.60
C GLY A 353 26.53 12.91 17.34
N SER A 354 26.61 11.59 17.41
CA SER A 354 25.55 10.63 17.77
C SER A 354 25.04 10.65 19.23
N SER A 355 25.44 11.62 20.06
CA SER A 355 25.37 11.49 21.52
C SER A 355 24.05 11.92 22.18
N ASP A 356 23.19 12.69 21.51
CA ASP A 356 21.99 13.28 22.17
C ASP A 356 20.69 13.24 21.31
N ALA A 357 20.72 12.57 20.16
CA ALA A 357 19.57 12.54 19.26
C ALA A 357 18.52 11.48 19.66
N SER A 358 17.27 11.91 19.78
CA SER A 358 16.09 11.04 19.87
C SER A 358 16.09 10.01 18.73
N ARG A 359 16.15 8.72 19.08
CA ARG A 359 16.15 7.64 18.10
C ARG A 359 14.78 7.55 17.42
N THR A 360 14.80 7.49 16.10
CA THR A 360 13.58 7.59 15.29
C THR A 360 13.33 6.29 14.53
N LEU A 361 12.09 5.83 14.55
CA LEU A 361 11.62 4.69 13.77
C LEU A 361 10.79 5.19 12.59
N PHE A 362 11.27 4.95 11.38
CA PHE A 362 10.56 5.23 10.13
C PHE A 362 9.75 4.03 9.73
N LEU A 363 8.44 4.22 9.72
CA LEU A 363 7.48 3.24 9.25
C LEU A 363 6.91 3.81 7.94
N ILE A 364 7.16 3.17 6.81
CA ILE A 364 6.83 3.73 5.49
C ILE A 364 6.07 2.70 4.65
N GLU A 365 4.86 3.00 4.27
CA GLU A 365 4.11 2.17 3.33
C GLU A 365 4.39 2.56 1.90
N GLU A 366 4.74 1.56 1.10
CA GLU A 366 4.89 1.62 -0.35
C GLU A 366 5.62 2.90 -0.80
N PRO A 367 6.91 3.08 -0.40
CA PRO A 367 7.71 4.27 -0.70
C PRO A 367 7.68 4.66 -2.19
N GLU A 368 7.46 3.69 -3.08
CA GLU A 368 7.37 3.83 -4.53
C GLU A 368 6.06 4.40 -5.10
N ILE A 369 4.93 4.44 -4.37
CA ILE A 369 3.66 4.91 -4.95
C ILE A 369 3.82 6.35 -5.46
N TYR A 370 3.35 6.62 -6.68
CA TYR A 370 3.43 7.91 -7.37
C TYR A 370 4.85 8.40 -7.70
N LEU A 371 5.88 7.57 -7.50
CA LEU A 371 7.25 7.90 -7.87
C LEU A 371 7.63 7.28 -9.20
N HIS A 372 8.31 8.06 -10.04
CA HIS A 372 9.00 7.55 -11.22
C HIS A 372 10.13 6.59 -10.79
N PRO A 373 10.50 5.55 -11.58
CA PRO A 373 11.52 4.57 -11.19
C PRO A 373 12.86 5.16 -10.74
N GLU A 374 13.29 6.29 -11.32
CA GLU A 374 14.48 7.00 -10.87
C GLU A 374 14.32 7.51 -9.42
N MET A 375 13.16 8.07 -9.10
CA MET A 375 12.85 8.59 -7.77
C MET A 375 12.69 7.46 -6.75
N CYS A 376 12.18 6.29 -7.14
CA CYS A 376 12.16 5.11 -6.28
C CYS A 376 13.57 4.72 -5.81
N ARG A 377 14.57 4.77 -6.72
CA ARG A 377 15.98 4.52 -6.35
C ARG A 377 16.50 5.59 -5.40
N ARG A 378 16.21 6.87 -5.66
CA ARG A 378 16.59 7.99 -4.76
C ARG A 378 15.96 7.85 -3.38
N MET A 379 14.69 7.41 -3.30
CA MET A 379 13.97 7.14 -2.07
C MET A 379 14.62 6.01 -1.29
N ARG A 380 14.86 4.86 -1.93
CA ARG A 380 15.61 3.76 -1.33
C ARG A 380 16.96 4.24 -0.78
N ASP A 381 17.73 5.00 -1.54
CA ASP A 381 19.06 5.45 -1.13
C ASP A 381 19.00 6.44 0.05
N ALA A 382 17.96 7.28 0.13
CA ALA A 382 17.74 8.16 1.27
C ALA A 382 17.40 7.36 2.54
N LEU A 383 16.49 6.39 2.43
CA LEU A 383 16.09 5.53 3.53
C LEU A 383 17.24 4.62 4.00
N LEU A 384 18.05 4.09 3.08
CA LEU A 384 19.25 3.33 3.43
C LEU A 384 20.27 4.19 4.18
N ARG A 385 20.49 5.43 3.74
CA ARG A 385 21.37 6.37 4.46
C ARG A 385 20.86 6.64 5.88
N ILE A 386 19.55 6.82 6.04
CA ILE A 386 18.91 6.95 7.35
C ILE A 386 19.18 5.72 8.22
N ALA A 387 18.89 4.52 7.71
CA ALA A 387 19.10 3.27 8.42
C ALA A 387 20.59 3.00 8.75
N GLN A 388 21.51 3.53 7.95
CA GLN A 388 22.95 3.43 8.17
C GLN A 388 23.50 4.50 9.12
N SER A 389 22.82 5.64 9.28
CA SER A 389 23.29 6.75 10.14
C SER A 389 23.49 6.35 11.60
N GLY A 390 22.79 5.31 12.05
CA GLY A 390 22.72 4.90 13.45
C GLY A 390 21.74 5.72 14.31
N ILE A 391 21.01 6.66 13.71
CA ILE A 391 20.03 7.49 14.42
C ILE A 391 18.60 7.05 14.07
N GLY A 392 18.38 6.56 12.84
CA GLY A 392 17.09 6.05 12.39
C GLY A 392 17.09 4.55 12.09
N GLN A 393 15.97 3.89 12.33
CA GLN A 393 15.66 2.54 11.82
C GLN A 393 14.52 2.64 10.81
N VAL A 394 14.55 1.84 9.76
CA VAL A 394 13.53 1.87 8.69
C VAL A 394 12.83 0.52 8.58
N VAL A 395 11.51 0.53 8.60
CA VAL A 395 10.67 -0.61 8.24
C VAL A 395 9.69 -0.11 7.18
N CYS A 396 9.75 -0.69 5.98
CA CYS A 396 8.82 -0.35 4.91
C CYS A 396 8.12 -1.56 4.33
N THR A 397 6.94 -1.34 3.75
CA THR A 397 6.28 -2.30 2.85
C THR A 397 6.53 -1.89 1.42
N THR A 398 6.70 -2.84 0.51
CA THR A 398 6.99 -2.52 -0.90
C THR A 398 6.57 -3.65 -1.83
N HIS A 399 6.16 -3.26 -3.03
CA HIS A 399 5.96 -4.08 -4.23
C HIS A 399 7.07 -3.87 -5.26
N SER A 400 8.01 -2.98 -4.98
CA SER A 400 9.08 -2.64 -5.91
C SER A 400 10.34 -3.47 -5.66
N PRO A 401 10.90 -4.14 -6.68
CA PRO A 401 12.18 -4.85 -6.56
C PRO A 401 13.36 -3.92 -6.24
N VAL A 402 13.20 -2.60 -6.42
CA VAL A 402 14.25 -1.62 -6.16
C VAL A 402 14.67 -1.61 -4.69
N PHE A 403 13.74 -1.86 -3.76
CA PHE A 403 13.98 -1.85 -2.31
C PHE A 403 14.54 -3.17 -1.76
N LEU A 404 14.77 -4.16 -2.63
CA LEU A 404 15.30 -5.47 -2.26
C LEU A 404 16.76 -5.62 -2.66
N ASP A 405 17.49 -6.40 -1.87
CA ASP A 405 18.91 -6.64 -2.10
C ASP A 405 19.28 -8.02 -1.57
N LEU A 406 19.24 -9.02 -2.46
CA LEU A 406 19.52 -10.43 -2.14
C LEU A 406 20.98 -10.66 -1.72
N ALA A 407 21.91 -9.83 -2.19
CA ALA A 407 23.33 -10.02 -1.92
C ALA A 407 23.67 -9.58 -0.49
N ASP A 408 23.39 -8.32 -0.15
CA ASP A 408 23.94 -7.72 1.07
C ASP A 408 22.95 -7.43 2.19
N ARG A 409 21.64 -7.38 1.89
CA ARG A 409 20.60 -7.10 2.88
C ARG A 409 19.46 -8.12 2.83
N HIS A 410 19.77 -9.37 2.52
CA HIS A 410 18.77 -10.44 2.53
C HIS A 410 18.15 -10.61 3.92
N ASP A 411 18.87 -10.31 5.00
CA ASP A 411 18.35 -10.38 6.37
C ASP A 411 17.33 -9.28 6.71
N GLY A 412 17.28 -8.21 5.92
CA GLY A 412 16.24 -7.20 5.97
C GLY A 412 15.00 -7.54 5.16
N ILE A 413 14.95 -8.67 4.44
CA ILE A 413 13.80 -9.04 3.61
C ILE A 413 12.83 -9.91 4.41
N VAL A 414 11.57 -9.47 4.50
CA VAL A 414 10.48 -10.22 5.13
C VAL A 414 9.42 -10.52 4.10
N ILE A 415 9.22 -11.80 3.77
CA ILE A 415 8.15 -12.24 2.88
C ILE A 415 6.93 -12.60 3.71
N VAL A 416 5.81 -11.91 3.49
CA VAL A 416 4.52 -12.19 4.14
C VAL A 416 3.64 -12.97 3.16
N LYS A 417 3.21 -14.16 3.59
CA LYS A 417 2.29 -15.02 2.83
C LYS A 417 1.08 -15.39 3.69
N LYS A 418 -0.04 -15.71 3.05
CA LYS A 418 -1.18 -16.31 3.75
C LYS A 418 -0.98 -17.82 3.85
N ASN A 419 -0.99 -18.34 5.07
CA ASN A 419 -1.09 -19.77 5.35
C ASN A 419 -2.39 -20.03 6.10
N ASN A 420 -3.30 -20.81 5.52
CA ASN A 420 -4.65 -21.06 6.06
C ASN A 420 -5.35 -19.75 6.48
N SER A 421 -5.36 -18.75 5.58
CA SER A 421 -5.91 -17.40 5.78
C SER A 421 -5.22 -16.53 6.85
N ASN A 422 -4.18 -17.02 7.52
CA ASN A 422 -3.41 -16.24 8.49
C ASN A 422 -2.09 -15.73 7.87
N PRO A 423 -1.74 -14.45 8.05
CA PRO A 423 -0.42 -13.94 7.68
C PRO A 423 0.71 -14.68 8.41
N VAL A 424 1.72 -15.11 7.67
CA VAL A 424 2.96 -15.67 8.19
C VAL A 424 4.14 -14.93 7.56
N ALA A 425 5.09 -14.52 8.39
CA ALA A 425 6.34 -13.90 7.95
C ALA A 425 7.44 -14.96 7.77
N ILE A 426 8.14 -14.89 6.65
CA ILE A 426 9.35 -15.68 6.34
C ILE A 426 10.50 -14.69 6.25
N GLN A 427 11.49 -14.86 7.12
CA GLN A 427 12.68 -14.01 7.19
C GLN A 427 13.92 -14.86 7.47
N ARG A 428 15.07 -14.39 7.02
CA ARG A 428 16.38 -14.87 7.46
C ARG A 428 17.02 -13.80 8.32
N THR A 429 17.56 -14.17 9.47
CA THR A 429 18.11 -13.22 10.45
C THR A 429 19.63 -13.28 10.55
N ARG A 430 20.25 -14.16 9.77
CA ARG A 430 21.69 -14.36 9.69
C ARG A 430 22.15 -14.16 8.26
N ASP A 431 23.45 -13.90 8.10
CA ASP A 431 24.05 -13.89 6.77
C ASP A 431 23.97 -15.30 6.15
N ILE A 432 23.35 -15.39 4.97
CA ILE A 432 23.23 -16.64 4.21
C ILE A 432 24.54 -17.01 3.50
N PHE A 433 25.44 -16.03 3.31
CA PHE A 433 26.76 -16.23 2.75
C PHE A 433 27.79 -16.29 3.89
N GLY A 434 28.56 -17.37 3.93
CA GLY A 434 29.69 -17.54 4.83
C GLY A 434 30.85 -16.60 4.52
N GLN A 435 31.94 -16.79 5.25
CA GLN A 435 33.17 -15.99 5.12
C GLN A 435 34.27 -16.70 4.32
N ASP A 436 34.00 -17.90 3.80
CA ASP A 436 34.92 -18.60 2.91
C ASP A 436 34.95 -17.95 1.51
N GLU A 437 36.02 -18.24 0.76
CA GLU A 437 36.23 -17.65 -0.57
C GLU A 437 35.13 -18.02 -1.57
N GLY A 438 34.52 -19.21 -1.43
CA GLY A 438 33.43 -19.64 -2.30
C GLY A 438 32.17 -18.79 -2.11
N ASP A 439 31.77 -18.56 -0.86
CA ASP A 439 30.62 -17.71 -0.55
C ASP A 439 30.85 -16.22 -0.86
N LYS A 440 32.08 -15.71 -0.68
CA LYS A 440 32.45 -14.36 -1.13
C LYS A 440 32.29 -14.22 -2.65
N GLU A 441 32.74 -15.22 -3.41
CA GLU A 441 32.62 -15.23 -4.86
C GLU A 441 31.15 -15.28 -5.31
N ARG A 442 30.34 -16.18 -4.71
CA ARG A 442 28.89 -16.25 -4.97
C ARG A 442 28.20 -14.93 -4.71
N ARG A 443 28.48 -14.30 -3.56
CA ARG A 443 27.93 -13.00 -3.18
C ARG A 443 28.31 -11.91 -4.19
N SER A 444 29.57 -11.88 -4.63
CA SER A 444 30.06 -10.93 -5.63
C SER A 444 29.38 -11.12 -7.00
N ARG A 445 29.19 -12.37 -7.44
CA ARG A 445 28.44 -12.70 -8.67
C ARG A 445 26.98 -12.27 -8.58
N LEU A 446 26.32 -12.54 -7.45
CA LEU A 446 24.95 -12.11 -7.22
C LEU A 446 24.83 -10.58 -7.22
N ARG A 447 25.74 -9.88 -6.52
CA ARG A 447 25.82 -8.42 -6.51
C ARG A 447 26.01 -7.84 -7.91
N MET A 448 26.89 -8.45 -8.72
CA MET A 448 27.08 -8.08 -10.12
C MET A 448 25.75 -8.15 -10.87
N LEU A 449 25.04 -9.28 -10.81
CA LEU A 449 23.76 -9.46 -11.50
C LEU A 449 22.72 -8.41 -11.07
N LEU A 450 22.57 -8.16 -9.76
CA LEU A 450 21.60 -7.19 -9.24
C LEU A 450 21.89 -5.74 -9.64
N ASN A 451 23.16 -5.40 -9.88
CA ASN A 451 23.53 -4.07 -10.36
C ASN A 451 23.15 -3.88 -11.84
N PHE A 452 23.17 -4.95 -12.63
CA PHE A 452 22.83 -4.92 -14.06
C PHE A 452 21.34 -5.12 -14.34
N ASP A 453 20.68 -5.95 -13.52
CA ASP A 453 19.30 -6.34 -13.72
C ASP A 453 18.53 -6.38 -12.40
N SER A 454 17.79 -5.31 -12.11
CA SER A 454 16.92 -5.25 -10.94
C SER A 454 15.71 -6.17 -11.06
N ALA A 455 15.35 -6.65 -12.26
CA ALA A 455 14.25 -7.60 -12.44
C ALA A 455 14.61 -8.97 -11.83
N ALA A 456 15.88 -9.24 -11.53
CA ALA A 456 16.29 -10.43 -10.80
C ALA A 456 15.68 -10.50 -9.38
N ASN A 457 15.28 -9.37 -8.79
CA ASN A 457 14.53 -9.32 -7.53
C ASN A 457 13.03 -9.67 -7.68
N GLU A 458 12.51 -9.83 -8.90
CA GLU A 458 11.10 -10.22 -9.14
C GLU A 458 10.73 -11.59 -8.57
N VAL A 459 11.74 -12.43 -8.28
CA VAL A 459 11.59 -13.74 -7.63
C VAL A 459 10.80 -13.70 -6.32
N PHE A 460 10.76 -12.54 -5.63
CA PHE A 460 9.99 -12.37 -4.40
C PHE A 460 8.51 -12.04 -4.63
N PHE A 461 8.13 -11.64 -5.84
CA PHE A 461 6.77 -11.21 -6.18
C PHE A 461 6.03 -12.22 -7.07
N THR A 462 6.71 -13.28 -7.52
CA THR A 462 6.10 -14.33 -8.35
C THR A 462 5.92 -15.65 -7.60
N SER A 463 4.97 -16.46 -8.10
CA SER A 463 4.71 -17.80 -7.57
C SER A 463 5.58 -18.89 -8.21
N ARG A 464 6.11 -18.64 -9.41
CA ARG A 464 6.90 -19.60 -10.20
C ARG A 464 8.17 -18.91 -10.70
N VAL A 465 9.32 -19.54 -10.47
CA VAL A 465 10.63 -19.02 -10.90
C VAL A 465 11.32 -20.05 -11.79
N THR A 466 11.89 -19.60 -12.90
CA THR A 466 12.80 -20.38 -13.74
C THR A 466 14.08 -19.60 -13.94
N MET A 467 15.22 -20.18 -13.61
CA MET A 467 16.53 -19.61 -13.89
C MET A 467 17.06 -20.20 -15.18
N VAL A 468 17.59 -19.34 -16.06
CA VAL A 468 18.21 -19.72 -17.31
C VAL A 468 19.63 -19.16 -17.38
N GLU A 469 20.50 -19.83 -18.12
CA GLU A 469 21.90 -19.45 -18.22
C GLU A 469 22.11 -18.13 -19.00
N GLY A 470 21.37 -17.90 -20.09
CA GLY A 470 21.58 -16.74 -20.97
C GLY A 470 20.33 -16.21 -21.69
N ASP A 471 20.59 -15.29 -22.64
CA ASP A 471 19.54 -14.63 -23.44
C ASP A 471 18.95 -15.54 -24.53
N CYS A 472 19.67 -16.60 -24.90
CA CYS A 472 19.25 -17.54 -25.95
C CYS A 472 17.97 -18.27 -25.55
N GLU A 473 17.91 -18.75 -24.31
CA GLU A 473 16.77 -19.46 -23.73
C GLU A 473 15.53 -18.55 -23.64
N ILE A 474 15.72 -17.28 -23.26
CA ILE A 474 14.63 -16.30 -23.17
C ILE A 474 14.07 -15.99 -24.57
N ALA A 475 14.93 -15.77 -25.55
CA ALA A 475 14.51 -15.53 -26.92
C ALA A 475 13.79 -16.74 -27.51
N ALA A 476 14.28 -17.96 -27.22
CA ALA A 476 13.66 -19.19 -27.67
C ALA A 476 12.25 -19.37 -27.08
N LEU A 477 12.04 -19.06 -25.79
CA LEU A 477 10.72 -19.13 -25.15
C LEU A 477 9.66 -18.33 -25.91
N ASP A 478 9.96 -17.07 -26.21
CA ASP A 478 9.01 -16.19 -26.91
C ASP A 478 8.81 -16.61 -28.38
N ALA A 479 9.86 -17.08 -29.05
CA ALA A 479 9.78 -17.58 -30.42
C ALA A 479 8.92 -18.85 -30.52
N ILE A 480 9.07 -19.79 -29.58
CA ILE A 480 8.26 -21.02 -29.50
C ILE A 480 6.79 -20.65 -29.30
N ALA A 481 6.49 -19.72 -28.39
CA ALA A 481 5.11 -19.28 -28.15
C ALA A 481 4.45 -18.74 -29.42
N ARG A 482 5.13 -17.84 -30.14
CA ARG A 482 4.61 -17.29 -31.41
C ARG A 482 4.39 -18.39 -32.43
N ARG A 483 5.34 -19.32 -32.56
CA ARG A 483 5.25 -20.41 -33.53
C ARG A 483 4.10 -21.37 -33.20
N LEU A 484 3.98 -21.81 -31.95
CA LEU A 484 2.85 -22.65 -31.49
C LEU A 484 1.51 -21.95 -31.69
N CYS A 485 1.45 -20.64 -31.46
CA CYS A 485 0.24 -19.84 -31.72
C CYS A 485 -0.11 -19.79 -33.21
N HIS A 486 0.88 -19.59 -34.09
CA HIS A 486 0.66 -19.62 -35.55
C HIS A 486 0.21 -20.99 -36.06
N LEU A 487 0.66 -22.07 -35.41
CA LEU A 487 0.25 -23.43 -35.70
C LEU A 487 -1.14 -23.78 -35.11
N GLY A 488 -1.74 -22.87 -34.34
CA GLY A 488 -3.04 -23.09 -33.69
C GLY A 488 -2.99 -24.05 -32.49
N GLU A 489 -1.80 -24.31 -31.96
CA GLU A 489 -1.61 -25.27 -30.86
C GLU A 489 -1.75 -24.62 -29.48
N ILE A 490 -1.61 -23.30 -29.38
CA ILE A 490 -1.86 -22.55 -28.14
C ILE A 490 -2.67 -21.28 -28.43
N HIS A 491 -3.36 -20.80 -27.41
CA HIS A 491 -4.09 -19.54 -27.42
C HIS A 491 -3.23 -18.43 -26.79
N TRP A 492 -3.01 -17.33 -27.53
CA TRP A 492 -2.08 -16.27 -27.13
C TRP A 492 -2.41 -15.60 -25.79
N PRO A 493 -3.66 -15.19 -25.49
CA PRO A 493 -4.03 -14.68 -24.17
C PRO A 493 -3.74 -15.65 -23.01
N THR A 494 -4.01 -16.95 -23.21
CA THR A 494 -3.77 -17.98 -22.20
C THR A 494 -2.26 -18.15 -21.94
N TYR A 495 -1.46 -18.15 -23.01
CA TYR A 495 0.00 -18.10 -22.91
C TYR A 495 0.49 -16.85 -22.16
N LEU A 496 0.00 -15.65 -22.50
CA LEU A 496 0.42 -14.42 -21.84
C LEU A 496 0.12 -14.46 -20.33
N ALA A 497 -1.03 -14.98 -19.93
CA ALA A 497 -1.37 -15.17 -18.52
C ALA A 497 -0.37 -16.13 -17.83
N ALA A 498 -0.09 -17.29 -18.45
CA ALA A 498 0.89 -18.25 -17.93
C ALA A 498 2.30 -17.63 -17.85
N ARG A 499 2.76 -16.95 -18.91
CA ARG A 499 4.07 -16.29 -18.99
C ARG A 499 4.25 -15.19 -17.94
N ARG A 500 3.20 -14.43 -17.62
CA ARG A 500 3.21 -13.39 -16.57
C ARG A 500 3.22 -13.98 -15.16
N SER A 501 2.79 -15.23 -15.00
CA SER A 501 2.82 -15.94 -13.70
C SER A 501 4.19 -16.54 -13.37
N VAL A 502 5.15 -16.49 -14.30
CA VAL A 502 6.49 -17.06 -14.16
C VAL A 502 7.55 -15.97 -14.33
N ALA A 503 8.44 -15.82 -13.34
CA ALA A 503 9.65 -15.03 -13.51
C ALA A 503 10.74 -15.90 -14.16
N VAL A 504 11.20 -15.51 -15.34
CA VAL A 504 12.32 -16.14 -16.03
C VAL A 504 13.54 -15.26 -15.84
N ILE A 505 14.50 -15.72 -15.03
CA ILE A 505 15.68 -14.93 -14.62
C ILE A 505 16.88 -15.35 -15.47
N ASN A 506 17.44 -14.40 -16.21
CA ASN A 506 18.73 -14.59 -16.87
C ASN A 506 19.86 -14.48 -15.84
N CYS A 507 20.54 -15.59 -15.54
CA CYS A 507 21.65 -15.61 -14.60
C CYS A 507 22.97 -15.09 -15.21
N ARG A 508 23.01 -14.84 -16.53
CA ARG A 508 24.16 -14.33 -17.28
C ARG A 508 25.43 -15.16 -17.03
N GLY A 509 25.27 -16.47 -17.09
CA GLY A 509 26.32 -17.46 -16.90
C GLY A 509 26.07 -18.44 -15.78
N LYS A 510 26.62 -19.64 -15.97
CA LYS A 510 26.45 -20.82 -15.12
C LYS A 510 26.76 -20.58 -13.63
N TRP A 511 27.83 -19.85 -13.33
CA TRP A 511 28.29 -19.65 -11.95
C TRP A 511 27.41 -18.73 -11.10
N THR A 512 26.54 -17.92 -11.72
CA THR A 512 25.60 -17.07 -10.98
C THR A 512 24.39 -17.87 -10.50
N ILE A 513 24.07 -19.00 -11.15
CA ILE A 513 22.94 -19.87 -10.80
C ILE A 513 23.06 -20.38 -9.36
N PRO A 514 24.18 -21.00 -8.91
CA PRO A 514 24.35 -21.42 -7.52
C PRO A 514 24.15 -20.28 -6.51
N ALA A 515 24.61 -19.07 -6.84
CA ALA A 515 24.47 -17.92 -5.95
C ALA A 515 23.00 -17.55 -5.72
N PHE A 516 22.18 -17.60 -6.76
CA PHE A 516 20.73 -17.43 -6.63
C PHE A 516 20.06 -18.60 -5.89
N GLN A 517 20.46 -19.85 -6.20
CA GLN A 517 19.89 -21.05 -5.57
C GLN A 517 20.01 -21.02 -4.05
N VAL A 518 21.17 -20.60 -3.51
CA VAL A 518 21.36 -20.44 -2.06
C VAL A 518 20.27 -19.54 -1.47
N VAL A 519 20.04 -18.37 -2.07
CA VAL A 519 19.03 -17.43 -1.60
C VAL A 519 17.62 -18.00 -1.72
N LEU A 520 17.26 -18.57 -2.88
CA LEU A 520 15.92 -19.11 -3.10
C LEU A 520 15.60 -20.28 -2.16
N ASN A 521 16.58 -21.17 -1.91
CA ASN A 521 16.45 -22.26 -0.96
C ASN A 521 16.23 -21.73 0.47
N GLU A 522 17.03 -20.75 0.88
CA GLU A 522 16.91 -20.12 2.20
C GLU A 522 15.51 -19.50 2.39
N PHE A 523 14.98 -18.78 1.40
CA PHE A 523 13.63 -18.20 1.49
C PHE A 523 12.48 -19.18 1.20
N GLY A 524 12.78 -20.44 0.87
CA GLY A 524 11.78 -21.45 0.51
C GLY A 524 11.00 -21.10 -0.76
N ILE A 525 11.64 -20.41 -1.70
CA ILE A 525 11.07 -20.05 -3.01
C ILE A 525 11.29 -21.22 -3.96
N LYS A 526 10.23 -21.68 -4.61
CA LYS A 526 10.29 -22.80 -5.56
C LYS A 526 10.81 -22.31 -6.90
N TYR A 527 11.77 -23.04 -7.47
CA TYR A 527 12.34 -22.70 -8.77
C TYR A 527 12.67 -23.95 -9.61
N ARG A 528 12.93 -23.69 -10.90
CA ARG A 528 13.50 -24.61 -11.89
C ARG A 528 14.78 -24.01 -12.47
N VAL A 529 15.69 -24.85 -12.95
CA VAL A 529 16.97 -24.42 -13.52
C VAL A 529 17.13 -25.02 -14.91
N VAL A 530 17.48 -24.17 -15.87
CA VAL A 530 17.93 -24.56 -17.21
C VAL A 530 19.36 -24.08 -17.40
N HIS A 531 20.25 -25.00 -17.74
CA HIS A 531 21.66 -24.67 -18.02
C HIS A 531 22.27 -25.67 -19.01
N ASP A 532 23.42 -25.33 -19.58
CA ASP A 532 24.14 -26.21 -20.51
C ASP A 532 25.06 -27.18 -19.76
N GLU A 533 25.44 -28.32 -20.35
CA GLU A 533 26.42 -29.22 -19.76
C GLU A 533 27.83 -28.59 -19.87
N ASP A 534 28.25 -28.24 -21.09
CA ASP A 534 29.60 -27.81 -21.46
C ASP A 534 30.72 -28.78 -21.01
N ASP A 535 31.60 -29.17 -21.93
CA ASP A 535 32.63 -30.21 -21.68
C ASP A 535 33.91 -29.70 -20.98
N ALA A 536 33.89 -28.51 -20.36
CA ALA A 536 35.06 -27.96 -19.68
C ALA A 536 35.13 -28.37 -18.19
N ASP A 537 36.35 -28.57 -17.65
CA ASP A 537 36.57 -28.93 -16.24
C ASP A 537 35.91 -27.95 -15.25
N GLU A 538 35.94 -26.65 -15.55
CA GLU A 538 35.28 -25.61 -14.74
C GLU A 538 33.76 -25.68 -14.84
N ALA A 539 33.21 -26.00 -16.01
CA ALA A 539 31.78 -26.16 -16.20
C ALA A 539 31.24 -27.36 -15.44
N THR A 540 32.00 -28.46 -15.39
CA THR A 540 31.67 -29.65 -14.61
C THR A 540 31.52 -29.31 -13.12
N ARG A 541 32.46 -28.53 -12.56
CA ARG A 541 32.37 -28.08 -11.16
C ARG A 541 31.12 -27.24 -10.89
N ALA A 542 30.78 -26.34 -11.81
CA ALA A 542 29.57 -25.53 -11.68
C ALA A 542 28.30 -26.39 -11.77
N ASN A 543 28.26 -27.37 -12.68
CA ASN A 543 27.16 -28.32 -12.82
C ASN A 543 26.93 -29.16 -11.56
N ASP A 544 28.01 -29.59 -10.90
CA ASP A 544 27.95 -30.32 -9.64
C ASP A 544 27.39 -29.45 -8.51
N GLN A 545 27.81 -28.19 -8.43
CA GLN A 545 27.27 -27.24 -7.45
C GLN A 545 25.79 -26.94 -7.68
N ILE A 546 25.39 -26.71 -8.94
CA ILE A 546 23.97 -26.54 -9.29
C ILE A 546 23.19 -27.78 -8.86
N GLY A 547 23.71 -28.97 -9.20
CA GLY A 547 23.15 -30.26 -8.82
C GLY A 547 22.91 -30.42 -7.33
N ALA A 548 23.93 -30.08 -6.52
CA ALA A 548 23.90 -30.21 -5.06
C ALA A 548 22.91 -29.26 -4.37
N LEU A 549 22.62 -28.09 -4.98
CA LEU A 549 21.73 -27.09 -4.42
C LEU A 549 20.26 -27.26 -4.83
N LEU A 550 19.93 -28.21 -5.70
CA LEU A 550 18.56 -28.39 -6.16
C LEU A 550 17.65 -28.96 -5.06
N PRO A 551 16.41 -28.46 -4.94
CA PRO A 551 15.44 -29.00 -3.98
C PRO A 551 14.92 -30.39 -4.40
N SER A 552 14.92 -30.70 -5.70
CA SER A 552 14.59 -32.03 -6.24
C SER A 552 15.20 -32.23 -7.62
N GLN A 553 15.38 -33.48 -8.06
CA GLN A 553 15.94 -33.77 -9.39
C GLN A 553 15.07 -33.26 -10.54
N ASN A 554 13.75 -33.15 -10.34
CA ASN A 554 12.81 -32.64 -11.35
C ASN A 554 12.92 -31.10 -11.55
N CYS A 555 13.73 -30.42 -10.75
CA CYS A 555 13.98 -28.97 -10.84
C CYS A 555 15.19 -28.63 -11.72
N ARG A 556 15.70 -29.57 -12.52
CA ARG A 556 16.81 -29.34 -13.46
C ARG A 556 16.48 -29.78 -14.89
N LEU A 557 16.82 -28.94 -15.86
CA LEU A 557 16.90 -29.28 -17.29
C LEU A 557 18.30 -28.95 -17.78
N VAL A 558 18.99 -29.92 -18.38
CA VAL A 558 20.36 -29.77 -18.88
C VAL A 558 20.38 -30.00 -20.38
N HIS A 559 20.99 -29.09 -21.13
CA HIS A 559 21.22 -29.27 -22.56
C HIS A 559 22.62 -29.80 -22.84
N ARG A 560 22.75 -30.74 -23.79
CA ARG A 560 23.96 -31.52 -24.05
C ARG A 560 24.36 -31.44 -25.53
N PRO A 561 25.58 -30.95 -25.83
CA PRO A 561 26.51 -30.29 -24.91
C PRO A 561 26.04 -28.90 -24.48
N ASN A 562 25.24 -28.21 -25.32
CA ASN A 562 24.67 -26.89 -25.09
C ASN A 562 23.29 -26.76 -25.76
N PHE A 563 22.56 -25.67 -25.44
CA PHE A 563 21.23 -25.40 -25.99
C PHE A 563 21.21 -25.42 -27.51
N GLU A 564 22.14 -24.73 -28.18
CA GLU A 564 22.08 -24.59 -29.64
C GLU A 564 22.28 -25.91 -30.38
N GLU A 565 23.22 -26.73 -29.91
CA GLU A 565 23.56 -28.00 -30.54
C GLU A 565 22.48 -29.06 -30.28
N GLN A 566 21.94 -29.15 -29.07
CA GLN A 566 20.87 -30.09 -28.79
C GLN A 566 19.57 -29.74 -29.54
N ILE A 567 19.23 -28.45 -29.59
CA ILE A 567 17.95 -28.00 -30.14
C ILE A 567 17.99 -27.85 -31.67
N PHE A 568 19.09 -27.32 -32.22
CA PHE A 568 19.20 -26.99 -33.64
C PHE A 568 20.23 -27.83 -34.41
N GLY A 569 21.04 -28.66 -33.73
CA GLY A 569 22.15 -29.37 -34.34
C GLY A 569 23.23 -28.44 -34.91
N LYS A 570 23.32 -27.21 -34.38
CA LYS A 570 24.21 -26.16 -34.88
C LYS A 570 25.00 -25.57 -33.73
N ASN A 571 26.29 -25.31 -33.98
CA ASN A 571 27.13 -24.56 -33.06
C ASN A 571 27.21 -23.10 -33.50
N TRP A 572 26.70 -22.17 -32.68
CA TRP A 572 26.72 -20.74 -32.97
C TRP A 572 27.63 -19.99 -32.00
N THR A 573 28.55 -19.18 -32.54
CA THR A 573 29.48 -18.39 -31.73
C THR A 573 29.07 -16.93 -31.53
N ARG A 574 28.12 -16.42 -32.33
CA ARG A 574 27.62 -15.03 -32.30
C ARG A 574 26.14 -14.98 -32.64
N ASP A 575 25.46 -13.93 -32.15
CA ASP A 575 24.05 -13.65 -32.39
C ASP A 575 23.12 -14.83 -32.09
N LYS A 576 23.48 -15.59 -31.04
CA LYS A 576 22.75 -16.80 -30.62
C LYS A 576 21.24 -16.54 -30.48
N PRO A 577 20.77 -15.48 -29.77
CA PRO A 577 19.33 -15.24 -29.60
C PRO A 577 18.61 -15.00 -30.93
N TRP A 578 19.20 -14.19 -31.82
CA TRP A 578 18.60 -13.89 -33.13
C TRP A 578 18.51 -15.13 -34.02
N LYS A 579 19.56 -15.95 -34.04
CA LYS A 579 19.61 -17.19 -34.82
C LYS A 579 18.61 -18.22 -34.29
N ALA A 580 18.47 -18.34 -32.97
CA ALA A 580 17.47 -19.20 -32.34
C ALA A 580 16.05 -18.79 -32.75
N THR A 581 15.70 -17.51 -32.58
CA THR A 581 14.39 -16.97 -32.95
C THR A 581 14.07 -17.22 -34.42
N THR A 582 14.99 -16.88 -35.33
CA THR A 582 14.78 -17.05 -36.78
C THR A 582 14.58 -18.52 -37.15
N ALA A 583 15.36 -19.42 -36.55
CA ALA A 583 15.24 -20.85 -36.81
C ALA A 583 13.90 -21.42 -36.31
N ILE A 584 13.41 -20.97 -35.15
CA ILE A 584 12.14 -21.42 -34.58
C ILE A 584 10.95 -20.88 -35.39
N GLU A 585 10.95 -19.59 -35.73
CA GLU A 585 9.83 -18.96 -36.44
C GLU A 585 9.67 -19.51 -37.87
N SER A 586 10.79 -19.86 -38.52
CA SER A 586 10.82 -20.45 -39.86
C SER A 586 10.56 -21.97 -39.90
N ALA A 587 10.64 -22.66 -38.76
CA ALA A 587 10.44 -24.12 -38.72
C ALA A 587 8.99 -24.50 -38.98
N GLY A 588 8.75 -25.46 -39.88
CA GLY A 588 7.38 -25.93 -40.22
C GLY A 588 6.62 -26.46 -39.00
N ILE A 589 7.29 -27.15 -38.10
CA ILE A 589 6.77 -27.71 -36.84
C ILE A 589 7.71 -27.36 -35.68
N VAL A 590 7.16 -27.27 -34.47
CA VAL A 590 7.97 -27.17 -33.24
C VAL A 590 8.34 -28.58 -32.79
N GLY A 591 9.64 -28.91 -32.86
CA GLY A 591 10.17 -30.22 -32.47
C GLY A 591 9.99 -30.52 -30.98
N GLN A 592 10.04 -31.80 -30.62
CA GLN A 592 9.84 -32.27 -29.24
C GLN A 592 10.79 -31.60 -28.21
N PRO A 593 12.10 -31.43 -28.47
CA PRO A 593 12.99 -30.77 -27.50
C PRO A 593 12.59 -29.33 -27.17
N LEU A 594 12.11 -28.58 -28.17
CA LEU A 594 11.61 -27.21 -27.98
C LEU A 594 10.33 -27.18 -27.13
N ARG A 595 9.44 -28.17 -27.32
CA ARG A 595 8.22 -28.31 -26.52
C ARG A 595 8.53 -28.62 -25.07
N GLU A 596 9.43 -29.57 -24.82
CA GLU A 596 9.86 -29.93 -23.47
C GLU A 596 10.50 -28.75 -22.75
N PHE A 597 11.40 -28.02 -23.41
CA PHE A 597 11.97 -26.78 -22.89
C PHE A 597 10.88 -25.74 -22.56
N PHE A 598 9.92 -25.53 -23.48
CA PHE A 598 8.85 -24.56 -23.30
C PHE A 598 7.95 -24.87 -22.10
N GLU A 599 7.48 -26.12 -21.98
CA GLU A 599 6.65 -26.56 -20.85
C GLU A 599 7.42 -26.54 -19.53
N TYR A 600 8.71 -26.87 -19.59
CA TYR A 600 9.59 -26.83 -18.44
C TYR A 600 9.75 -25.40 -17.91
N VAL A 601 10.02 -24.44 -18.80
CA VAL A 601 10.23 -23.04 -18.43
C VAL A 601 8.95 -22.37 -17.92
N LEU A 602 7.78 -22.69 -18.49
CA LEU A 602 6.49 -22.11 -18.09
C LEU A 602 5.82 -22.80 -16.90
N HIS A 603 6.30 -23.97 -16.49
CA HIS A 603 5.66 -24.83 -15.47
C HIS A 603 4.24 -25.24 -15.86
N GLU A 604 3.92 -25.26 -17.15
CA GLU A 604 2.58 -25.49 -17.68
C GLU A 604 2.67 -26.25 -18.99
N ARG A 605 1.78 -27.23 -19.20
CA ARG A 605 1.76 -28.02 -20.44
C ARG A 605 1.13 -27.22 -21.57
N ILE A 606 1.58 -27.45 -22.80
CA ILE A 606 1.03 -26.83 -24.01
C ILE A 606 -0.47 -27.09 -24.11
N GLU A 607 -0.90 -28.30 -23.75
CA GLU A 607 -2.31 -28.74 -23.69
C GLU A 607 -3.19 -27.80 -22.84
N CYS A 608 -2.66 -27.25 -21.75
CA CYS A 608 -3.36 -26.33 -20.86
C CYS A 608 -3.46 -24.90 -21.42
N LEU A 609 -2.75 -24.62 -22.51
CA LEU A 609 -2.72 -23.33 -23.19
C LEU A 609 -3.61 -23.32 -24.45
N CYS A 610 -4.15 -24.47 -24.86
CA CYS A 610 -4.98 -24.61 -26.06
C CYS A 610 -6.36 -23.96 -25.94
N THR A 611 -6.92 -23.86 -24.73
CA THR A 611 -8.29 -23.39 -24.48
C THR A 611 -8.35 -22.28 -23.43
N PRO A 612 -9.36 -21.39 -23.48
CA PRO A 612 -9.64 -20.45 -22.40
C PRO A 612 -10.02 -21.22 -21.14
N LYS A 613 -9.39 -20.91 -19.99
CA LYS A 613 -9.78 -21.51 -18.70
C LYS A 613 -11.17 -21.06 -18.20
N ASP A 614 -11.80 -20.10 -18.87
CA ASP A 614 -13.07 -19.47 -18.46
C ASP A 614 -14.33 -20.07 -19.10
N ASP A 615 -14.21 -20.99 -20.07
CA ASP A 615 -15.39 -21.60 -20.73
C ASP A 615 -16.15 -22.60 -19.83
N ALA A 616 -15.57 -23.04 -18.71
CA ALA A 616 -16.27 -23.88 -17.74
C ALA A 616 -17.32 -23.11 -16.91
N ALA A 617 -17.15 -21.80 -16.74
CA ALA A 617 -18.14 -20.94 -16.06
C ALA A 617 -19.16 -20.34 -17.04
N MET A 618 -18.79 -20.19 -18.33
CA MET A 618 -19.66 -19.67 -19.40
C MET A 618 -20.53 -20.74 -20.08
N GLY A 619 -20.34 -22.02 -19.78
CA GLY A 619 -21.13 -23.12 -20.33
C GLY A 619 -22.63 -23.06 -20.04
N ALA A 620 -23.07 -22.29 -19.04
CA ALA A 620 -24.49 -22.08 -18.73
C ALA A 620 -25.15 -20.94 -19.53
N LEU A 621 -24.37 -20.09 -20.20
CA LEU A 621 -24.88 -18.98 -21.05
C LEU A 621 -24.77 -19.28 -22.55
N ALA A 622 -23.96 -20.26 -22.95
CA ALA A 622 -23.69 -20.59 -24.35
C ALA A 622 -24.82 -21.39 -25.07
N SER A 623 -25.92 -21.74 -24.39
CA SER A 623 -27.05 -22.44 -25.03
C SER A 623 -28.05 -21.50 -25.72
N MET A 624 -27.78 -20.19 -25.80
CA MET A 624 -28.55 -19.28 -26.63
C MET A 624 -27.75 -18.95 -27.90
N THR A 625 -28.04 -19.66 -28.99
CA THR A 625 -27.59 -19.28 -30.34
C THR A 625 -28.19 -17.92 -30.70
N PHE A 626 -27.43 -16.85 -30.48
CA PHE A 626 -27.81 -15.50 -30.90
C PHE A 626 -27.42 -15.28 -32.36
N GLN A 627 -28.42 -14.99 -33.21
CA GLN A 627 -28.20 -14.55 -34.59
C GLN A 627 -27.42 -13.22 -34.59
N GLN A 628 -26.38 -13.12 -35.42
CA GLN A 628 -25.73 -11.84 -35.71
C GLN A 628 -26.77 -10.82 -36.18
N VAL A 629 -26.72 -9.61 -35.62
CA VAL A 629 -27.52 -8.49 -36.11
C VAL A 629 -27.08 -8.16 -37.55
N PRO A 630 -27.96 -8.29 -38.56
CA PRO A 630 -27.59 -7.98 -39.93
C PRO A 630 -27.27 -6.49 -40.07
N ARG A 631 -26.18 -6.16 -40.76
CA ARG A 631 -25.77 -4.77 -41.07
C ARG A 631 -26.91 -4.03 -41.77
N ARG A 632 -27.21 -2.81 -41.33
CA ARG A 632 -28.23 -1.95 -41.93
C ARG A 632 -27.81 -0.49 -41.83
N ASN A 633 -27.77 0.20 -42.97
CA ASN A 633 -27.69 1.65 -43.02
C ASN A 633 -29.05 2.22 -42.60
N LEU A 634 -29.08 3.03 -41.53
CA LEU A 634 -30.30 3.63 -40.99
C LEU A 634 -30.39 5.14 -41.23
N ARG A 635 -29.48 5.71 -42.02
CA ARG A 635 -29.39 7.16 -42.25
C ARG A 635 -30.71 7.73 -42.78
N ASP A 636 -31.33 7.05 -43.72
CA ASP A 636 -32.60 7.47 -44.35
C ASP A 636 -33.83 7.36 -43.42
N ARG A 637 -33.68 6.72 -42.24
CA ARG A 637 -34.73 6.65 -41.21
C ARG A 637 -34.61 7.77 -40.18
N LEU A 638 -33.48 8.47 -40.11
CA LEU A 638 -33.31 9.63 -39.24
C LEU A 638 -34.01 10.84 -39.86
N ARG A 639 -34.69 11.63 -39.02
CA ARG A 639 -35.33 12.88 -39.48
C ARG A 639 -34.26 13.89 -39.86
N LYS A 640 -34.46 14.64 -40.96
CA LYS A 640 -33.67 15.83 -41.28
C LYS A 640 -34.36 17.03 -40.62
N LEU A 641 -33.70 17.62 -39.64
CA LEU A 641 -34.23 18.75 -38.88
C LEU A 641 -33.63 20.04 -39.43
N ASN A 642 -34.47 20.92 -39.98
CA ASN A 642 -34.02 22.20 -40.49
C ASN A 642 -33.94 23.21 -39.34
N VAL A 643 -32.73 23.64 -39.00
CA VAL A 643 -32.49 24.52 -37.85
C VAL A 643 -31.85 25.82 -38.33
N SER A 644 -32.31 26.96 -37.79
CA SER A 644 -31.76 28.26 -38.14
C SER A 644 -30.31 28.37 -37.64
N PRO A 645 -29.41 29.06 -38.38
CA PRO A 645 -28.01 29.23 -37.96
C PRO A 645 -27.88 29.90 -36.58
N HIS A 646 -28.83 30.76 -36.22
CA HIS A 646 -28.88 31.46 -34.93
C HIS A 646 -29.17 30.50 -33.75
N ALA A 647 -30.03 29.49 -33.92
CA ALA A 647 -30.30 28.50 -32.87
C ALA A 647 -29.10 27.57 -32.63
N ILE A 648 -28.35 27.25 -33.70
CA ILE A 648 -27.09 26.50 -33.60
C ILE A 648 -26.02 27.37 -32.91
N GLN A 649 -25.97 28.68 -33.18
CA GLN A 649 -25.04 29.63 -32.54
C GLN A 649 -25.41 29.99 -31.09
N GLU A 650 -26.68 30.03 -30.70
CA GLU A 650 -27.05 30.15 -29.28
C GLU A 650 -26.65 28.89 -28.51
N ALA A 651 -26.78 27.71 -29.12
CA ALA A 651 -26.18 26.48 -28.61
C ALA A 651 -24.63 26.45 -28.68
N HIS A 652 -23.97 27.36 -29.43
CA HIS A 652 -22.51 27.59 -29.36
C HIS A 652 -22.12 28.45 -28.13
N ARG A 653 -23.03 29.24 -27.55
CA ARG A 653 -22.75 30.15 -26.41
C ARG A 653 -23.00 29.52 -25.04
N VAL A 654 -23.91 28.57 -24.96
CA VAL A 654 -24.03 27.63 -23.84
C VAL A 654 -23.11 26.46 -24.15
N GLU A 655 -22.41 25.87 -23.19
CA GLU A 655 -21.45 24.76 -23.39
C GLU A 655 -22.10 23.44 -23.88
N GLN A 656 -22.92 23.48 -24.94
CA GLN A 656 -23.78 22.39 -25.42
C GLN A 656 -23.47 21.98 -26.87
N ILE A 657 -22.18 21.81 -27.19
CA ILE A 657 -21.77 21.08 -28.40
C ILE A 657 -20.79 19.98 -28.03
N PHE A 658 -21.29 18.75 -28.02
CA PHE A 658 -20.47 17.57 -27.82
C PHE A 658 -19.65 17.27 -29.08
N ARG A 659 -18.32 17.17 -28.95
CA ARG A 659 -17.48 16.42 -29.91
C ARG A 659 -17.25 15.05 -29.30
N LEU A 660 -17.63 13.97 -29.99
CA LEU A 660 -17.53 12.60 -29.44
C LEU A 660 -16.42 11.77 -30.12
N PRO A 661 -15.12 12.05 -29.90
CA PRO A 661 -14.05 11.17 -30.39
C PRO A 661 -13.78 10.06 -29.37
N ALA A 662 -13.36 8.89 -29.85
CA ALA A 662 -12.89 7.80 -29.01
C ALA A 662 -11.60 8.22 -28.28
N GLY A 663 -11.71 8.69 -27.03
CA GLY A 663 -10.59 9.09 -26.17
C GLY A 663 -11.01 10.11 -25.11
N PRO A 664 -10.30 10.21 -23.97
CA PRO A 664 -10.84 10.86 -22.77
C PRO A 664 -10.50 12.35 -22.76
N SER A 665 -11.49 13.23 -22.93
CA SER A 665 -11.39 14.65 -22.56
C SER A 665 -12.77 15.32 -22.58
N PHE A 666 -13.05 16.06 -21.51
CA PHE A 666 -14.20 16.94 -21.22
C PHE A 666 -15.53 16.27 -20.84
N ALA A 667 -16.06 16.70 -19.68
CA ALA A 667 -17.36 16.35 -19.15
C ALA A 667 -18.24 17.60 -19.06
N PRO A 668 -19.54 17.54 -19.35
CA PRO A 668 -20.48 18.60 -19.00
C PRO A 668 -20.91 18.48 -17.53
N ASP A 669 -21.15 19.62 -16.87
CA ASP A 669 -21.92 19.66 -15.63
C ASP A 669 -23.42 19.73 -15.99
N VAL A 670 -24.18 18.69 -15.68
CA VAL A 670 -25.60 18.54 -16.11
C VAL A 670 -26.56 19.21 -15.11
N SER A 671 -26.04 19.95 -14.11
CA SER A 671 -26.86 20.52 -13.04
C SER A 671 -27.51 21.87 -13.34
N GLU A 672 -27.22 22.52 -14.48
CA GLU A 672 -27.88 23.78 -14.84
C GLU A 672 -28.88 23.59 -15.99
N ALA A 673 -30.15 23.86 -15.67
CA ALA A 673 -31.35 23.70 -16.48
C ALA A 673 -31.13 23.85 -18.01
N ALA A 674 -31.06 22.72 -18.73
CA ALA A 674 -31.10 22.70 -20.18
C ALA A 674 -32.44 23.28 -20.66
N GLN A 675 -32.40 24.44 -21.32
CA GLN A 675 -33.59 25.01 -21.96
C GLN A 675 -34.08 24.05 -23.05
N LEU A 676 -35.30 23.54 -22.87
CA LEU A 676 -35.95 22.62 -23.80
C LEU A 676 -36.36 23.35 -25.08
N PHE A 677 -35.68 23.06 -26.19
CA PHE A 677 -36.14 23.49 -27.52
C PHE A 677 -37.07 22.43 -28.12
N ARG A 678 -38.18 22.86 -28.71
CA ARG A 678 -39.00 22.00 -29.59
C ARG A 678 -38.74 22.41 -31.04
N ILE A 679 -38.15 21.50 -31.81
CA ILE A 679 -37.82 21.72 -33.22
C ILE A 679 -38.64 20.74 -34.04
N GLU A 680 -39.48 21.28 -34.94
CA GLU A 680 -40.36 20.49 -35.83
C GLU A 680 -41.16 19.38 -35.07
N GLY A 681 -41.72 19.73 -33.91
CA GLY A 681 -42.52 18.83 -33.07
C GLY A 681 -41.73 17.82 -32.24
N SER A 682 -40.41 17.79 -32.37
CA SER A 682 -39.52 16.87 -31.62
C SER A 682 -38.85 17.61 -30.45
N ARG A 683 -38.74 16.98 -29.27
CA ARG A 683 -38.01 17.53 -28.13
C ARG A 683 -36.51 17.37 -28.39
N VAL A 684 -35.77 18.47 -28.31
CA VAL A 684 -34.31 18.47 -28.48
C VAL A 684 -33.70 19.04 -27.19
N SER A 685 -32.88 18.21 -26.55
CA SER A 685 -32.22 18.50 -25.28
C SER A 685 -30.80 19.04 -25.49
N ALA A 686 -30.12 18.60 -26.55
CA ALA A 686 -28.76 19.05 -26.90
C ALA A 686 -28.42 18.76 -28.37
N PHE A 687 -27.32 19.32 -28.86
CA PHE A 687 -26.72 18.98 -30.16
C PHE A 687 -25.33 18.35 -29.99
N ALA A 688 -24.97 17.42 -30.87
CA ALA A 688 -23.65 16.79 -30.89
C ALA A 688 -23.08 16.71 -32.31
N ILE A 689 -21.76 16.81 -32.43
CA ILE A 689 -21.03 16.57 -33.67
C ILE A 689 -20.49 15.14 -33.61
N VAL A 690 -20.87 14.34 -34.61
CA VAL A 690 -20.38 12.98 -34.78
C VAL A 690 -18.90 13.05 -35.14
N THR A 691 -18.05 12.38 -34.38
CA THR A 691 -16.63 12.22 -34.70
C THR A 691 -16.22 10.76 -34.59
N GLY A 692 -15.38 10.30 -35.52
CA GLY A 692 -14.96 8.90 -35.60
C GLY A 692 -15.80 8.07 -36.58
N LYS A 693 -15.34 6.84 -36.83
CA LYS A 693 -15.79 6.04 -37.98
C LYS A 693 -16.72 4.86 -37.63
N SER A 694 -16.98 4.57 -36.36
CA SER A 694 -17.68 3.32 -35.97
C SER A 694 -19.15 3.21 -36.42
N MET A 695 -19.77 4.33 -36.80
CA MET A 695 -21.14 4.40 -37.31
C MET A 695 -21.21 4.94 -38.75
N GLU A 696 -20.09 4.94 -39.49
CA GLU A 696 -19.91 5.68 -40.76
C GLU A 696 -20.94 5.35 -41.86
N ASP A 697 -21.50 4.13 -41.87
CA ASP A 697 -22.60 3.77 -42.77
C ASP A 697 -23.91 4.53 -42.45
N THR A 698 -24.15 4.90 -41.19
CA THR A 698 -25.39 5.53 -40.71
C THR A 698 -25.20 7.02 -40.36
N LEU A 699 -24.09 7.38 -39.68
CA LEU A 699 -23.71 8.72 -39.25
C LEU A 699 -22.24 8.99 -39.63
N VAL A 700 -22.00 10.04 -40.42
CA VAL A 700 -20.67 10.36 -40.96
C VAL A 700 -19.98 11.38 -40.05
N SER A 701 -18.66 11.29 -39.93
CA SER A 701 -17.86 12.25 -39.17
C SER A 701 -18.10 13.68 -39.69
N GLY A 702 -18.50 14.59 -38.80
CA GLY A 702 -18.89 15.96 -39.13
C GLY A 702 -20.40 16.21 -39.17
N ASP A 703 -21.23 15.16 -39.15
CA ASP A 703 -22.68 15.33 -39.01
C ASP A 703 -23.01 15.99 -37.66
N VAL A 704 -23.92 16.96 -37.68
CA VAL A 704 -24.53 17.51 -36.47
C VAL A 704 -25.83 16.75 -36.21
N VAL A 705 -25.98 16.18 -35.02
CA VAL A 705 -27.16 15.41 -34.61
C VAL A 705 -27.87 16.07 -33.43
N ALA A 706 -29.21 16.00 -33.44
CA ALA A 706 -30.04 16.42 -32.33
C ALA A 706 -30.26 15.26 -31.35
N LEU A 707 -30.06 15.52 -30.07
CA LEU A 707 -30.19 14.55 -28.99
C LEU A 707 -31.40 14.87 -28.11
N GLU A 708 -32.16 13.84 -27.76
CA GLU A 708 -33.20 13.89 -26.72
C GLU A 708 -32.71 13.07 -25.53
N PHE A 709 -32.61 13.72 -24.37
CA PHE A 709 -32.24 13.04 -23.13
C PHE A 709 -33.43 12.18 -22.67
N LEU A 710 -33.15 10.94 -22.31
CA LEU A 710 -34.16 10.07 -21.74
C LEU A 710 -34.32 10.46 -20.27
N ASP A 711 -35.43 11.13 -19.93
CA ASP A 711 -35.74 11.52 -18.55
C ASP A 711 -35.63 10.30 -17.62
N SER A 712 -35.03 10.47 -16.44
CA SER A 712 -34.97 9.46 -15.37
C SER A 712 -34.31 8.12 -15.71
N VAL A 713 -33.43 8.06 -16.72
CA VAL A 713 -32.51 6.90 -16.89
C VAL A 713 -31.28 7.09 -16.00
N TYR A 714 -31.51 7.16 -14.69
CA TYR A 714 -30.49 6.92 -13.69
C TYR A 714 -30.79 5.55 -13.10
N LEU A 715 -29.96 4.56 -13.42
CA LEU A 715 -30.01 3.28 -12.70
C LEU A 715 -29.20 3.48 -11.43
N ASP A 716 -29.85 3.83 -10.32
CA ASP A 716 -29.19 3.66 -9.02
C ASP A 716 -29.11 2.16 -8.69
N PRO A 717 -28.04 1.69 -8.02
CA PRO A 717 -27.92 0.29 -7.65
C PRO A 717 -29.11 -0.10 -6.78
N VAL A 718 -29.88 -1.11 -7.19
CA VAL A 718 -30.97 -1.63 -6.36
C VAL A 718 -30.33 -2.32 -5.14
N SER A 719 -30.44 -1.71 -3.96
CA SER A 719 -30.10 -2.39 -2.70
C SER A 719 -31.00 -3.59 -2.51
N ASP A 720 -30.43 -4.65 -1.93
CA ASP A 720 -30.84 -6.07 -1.90
C ASP A 720 -32.23 -6.44 -1.33
N ASP A 721 -33.27 -5.62 -1.53
CA ASP A 721 -34.62 -5.86 -1.02
C ASP A 721 -35.67 -6.10 -2.12
N ARG A 722 -36.61 -7.00 -1.80
CA ARG A 722 -37.53 -7.70 -2.69
C ARG A 722 -38.68 -6.84 -3.25
N ASP A 723 -38.40 -5.68 -3.82
CA ASP A 723 -39.42 -4.89 -4.53
C ASP A 723 -39.35 -5.09 -6.05
N LYS A 724 -40.52 -5.30 -6.66
CA LYS A 724 -40.68 -5.37 -8.11
C LYS A 724 -40.29 -4.02 -8.73
N MET A 725 -39.46 -4.06 -9.78
CA MET A 725 -39.04 -2.86 -10.51
C MET A 725 -40.26 -2.03 -10.99
N PRO A 726 -40.16 -0.69 -11.02
CA PRO A 726 -41.18 0.17 -11.59
C PRO A 726 -41.51 -0.24 -13.05
N LYS A 727 -42.79 -0.16 -13.43
CA LYS A 727 -43.26 -0.46 -14.81
C LYS A 727 -42.61 0.43 -15.89
N ASP A 728 -42.05 1.58 -15.51
CA ASP A 728 -41.30 2.48 -16.38
C ASP A 728 -39.81 2.09 -16.44
N SER A 729 -39.55 0.84 -16.82
CA SER A 729 -38.18 0.31 -16.93
C SER A 729 -37.47 0.83 -18.19
N PHE A 730 -36.12 0.81 -18.18
CA PHE A 730 -35.25 1.20 -19.30
C PHE A 730 -35.71 0.60 -20.65
N CYS A 731 -36.22 -0.64 -20.65
CA CYS A 731 -36.73 -1.33 -21.85
C CYS A 731 -37.99 -0.70 -22.45
N ALA A 732 -38.82 0.00 -21.68
CA ALA A 732 -40.02 0.66 -22.19
C ALA A 732 -39.69 1.96 -22.97
N ARG A 733 -38.48 2.53 -22.76
CA ARG A 733 -38.04 3.80 -23.35
C ARG A 733 -36.96 3.64 -24.43
N VAL A 734 -36.37 2.44 -24.54
CA VAL A 734 -35.37 2.10 -25.57
C VAL A 734 -36.01 1.25 -26.65
N GLU A 735 -36.04 1.78 -27.87
CA GLU A 735 -36.56 1.07 -29.05
C GLU A 735 -35.52 0.07 -29.56
N HIS A 736 -35.98 -1.12 -29.96
CA HIS A 736 -35.13 -2.08 -30.66
C HIS A 736 -34.56 -1.46 -31.95
N ASP A 737 -33.24 -1.59 -32.14
CA ASP A 737 -32.49 -1.00 -33.27
C ASP A 737 -32.40 0.54 -33.25
N GLY A 738 -32.68 1.19 -32.12
CA GLY A 738 -32.45 2.63 -31.96
C GLY A 738 -30.96 3.00 -31.79
N ILE A 739 -30.63 4.25 -32.10
CA ILE A 739 -29.29 4.82 -31.97
C ILE A 739 -29.24 5.66 -30.71
N TYR A 740 -28.36 5.28 -29.79
CA TYR A 740 -28.25 5.89 -28.47
C TYR A 740 -26.81 6.26 -28.14
N VAL A 741 -26.66 7.33 -27.37
CA VAL A 741 -25.42 7.69 -26.69
C VAL A 741 -25.47 7.10 -25.29
N VAL A 742 -24.51 6.26 -24.93
CA VAL A 742 -24.51 5.53 -23.65
C VAL A 742 -23.18 5.71 -22.93
N ALA A 743 -23.24 5.91 -21.61
CA ALA A 743 -22.10 5.92 -20.69
C ALA A 743 -22.26 4.82 -19.63
N ILE A 744 -21.31 3.88 -19.55
CA ILE A 744 -21.30 2.77 -18.57
C ILE A 744 -19.97 2.83 -17.82
N ASN A 745 -19.99 2.61 -16.51
CA ASN A 745 -18.82 2.72 -15.67
C ASN A 745 -18.70 1.50 -14.75
N ASP A 746 -17.68 0.69 -14.98
CA ASP A 746 -16.88 0.11 -13.90
C ASP A 746 -15.43 0.52 -14.23
N ASP A 747 -14.84 1.39 -13.40
CA ASP A 747 -13.47 1.94 -13.48
C ASP A 747 -13.10 2.84 -14.67
N VAL A 748 -13.74 4.01 -14.78
CA VAL A 748 -13.33 5.06 -15.72
C VAL A 748 -13.03 6.37 -14.97
N GLU A 749 -11.77 6.55 -14.58
CA GLU A 749 -11.11 7.84 -14.29
C GLU A 749 -11.14 8.83 -15.50
N HIS A 750 -11.80 8.45 -16.60
CA HIS A 750 -11.61 9.00 -17.95
C HIS A 750 -12.90 9.41 -18.70
N ARG A 751 -14.07 9.44 -18.04
CA ARG A 751 -15.36 10.00 -18.51
C ARG A 751 -15.62 9.88 -20.04
N SER A 752 -15.64 8.66 -20.59
CA SER A 752 -15.81 8.40 -22.03
C SER A 752 -17.27 8.11 -22.42
N TYR A 753 -17.77 8.74 -23.49
CA TYR A 753 -19.12 8.54 -24.04
C TYR A 753 -19.05 7.93 -25.45
N THR A 754 -19.94 6.99 -25.79
CA THR A 754 -19.98 6.39 -27.14
C THR A 754 -21.39 6.32 -27.73
N ILE A 755 -21.51 6.62 -29.04
CA ILE A 755 -22.73 6.44 -29.82
C ILE A 755 -22.74 5.04 -30.43
N LYS A 756 -23.79 4.26 -30.17
CA LYS A 756 -23.93 2.91 -30.71
C LYS A 756 -25.39 2.56 -31.03
N ARG A 757 -25.60 1.55 -31.88
CA ARG A 757 -26.91 0.90 -32.04
C ARG A 757 -27.10 -0.14 -30.94
N VAL A 758 -28.25 -0.13 -30.29
CA VAL A 758 -28.57 -1.00 -29.15
C VAL A 758 -29.80 -1.85 -29.43
N ARG A 759 -29.74 -3.14 -29.08
CA ARG A 759 -30.91 -4.02 -28.89
C ARG A 759 -30.94 -4.48 -27.44
N VAL A 760 -32.11 -4.55 -26.85
CA VAL A 760 -32.25 -4.94 -25.44
C VAL A 760 -33.07 -6.22 -25.34
N HIS A 761 -32.59 -7.19 -24.56
CA HIS A 761 -33.31 -8.42 -24.25
C HIS A 761 -33.54 -8.49 -22.74
N GLU A 762 -34.76 -8.83 -22.32
CA GLU A 762 -35.09 -9.03 -20.91
C GLU A 762 -34.67 -10.44 -20.48
N LEU A 763 -33.87 -10.55 -19.43
CA LEU A 763 -33.42 -11.84 -18.88
C LEU A 763 -34.44 -12.36 -17.87
N VAL A 764 -34.55 -13.69 -17.76
CA VAL A 764 -35.50 -14.38 -16.86
C VAL A 764 -35.26 -14.05 -15.37
N THR A 765 -34.07 -13.58 -15.02
CA THR A 765 -33.65 -13.13 -13.69
C THR A 765 -34.07 -11.68 -13.36
N GLY A 766 -34.69 -10.97 -14.31
CA GLY A 766 -35.13 -9.58 -14.17
C GLY A 766 -34.02 -8.53 -14.37
N GLY A 767 -32.90 -8.91 -15.01
CA GLY A 767 -31.87 -7.99 -15.53
C GLY A 767 -32.01 -7.78 -17.05
N TRP A 768 -31.19 -6.89 -17.64
CA TRP A 768 -31.27 -6.58 -19.08
C TRP A 768 -29.96 -6.86 -19.81
N LEU A 769 -30.06 -7.55 -20.94
CA LEU A 769 -28.92 -7.79 -21.84
C LEU A 769 -28.99 -6.82 -23.02
N CYS A 770 -28.08 -5.86 -23.05
CA CYS A 770 -27.94 -4.91 -24.14
C CYS A 770 -26.91 -5.42 -25.16
N GLN A 771 -27.37 -5.75 -26.36
CA GLN A 771 -26.51 -6.06 -27.48
C GLN A 771 -26.14 -4.78 -28.23
N ILE A 772 -24.85 -4.46 -28.27
CA ILE A 772 -24.33 -3.24 -28.89
C ILE A 772 -23.65 -3.63 -30.21
N SER A 773 -23.95 -2.88 -31.27
CA SER A 773 -23.33 -3.11 -32.59
C SER A 773 -22.77 -1.83 -33.20
N ALA A 774 -21.60 -1.93 -33.82
CA ALA A 774 -21.04 -0.93 -34.73
C ALA A 774 -21.49 -1.21 -36.17
N ASP A 775 -21.52 -0.17 -37.02
CA ASP A 775 -21.92 -0.29 -38.43
C ASP A 775 -20.70 -0.30 -39.39
N ASN A 776 -19.51 0.16 -38.98
CA ASN A 776 -18.30 0.17 -39.83
C ASN A 776 -17.42 -1.10 -39.69
N PRO A 777 -16.99 -1.74 -40.80
CA PRO A 777 -16.14 -2.95 -40.79
C PRO A 777 -14.68 -2.77 -40.36
N GLU A 778 -14.10 -1.57 -40.35
CA GLU A 778 -12.66 -1.36 -40.09
C GLU A 778 -12.32 -0.98 -38.64
N THR A 779 -13.31 -0.78 -37.76
CA THR A 779 -13.06 -0.41 -36.37
C THR A 779 -12.73 -1.62 -35.51
N SER A 780 -11.48 -1.72 -35.04
CA SER A 780 -10.97 -2.78 -34.15
C SER A 780 -11.42 -2.66 -32.69
N TRP A 781 -12.18 -1.61 -32.34
CA TRP A 781 -12.85 -1.47 -31.05
C TRP A 781 -14.33 -1.87 -31.15
N GLY A 782 -14.62 -3.10 -30.71
CA GLY A 782 -15.96 -3.54 -30.35
C GLY A 782 -16.71 -4.36 -31.41
N GLU A 783 -16.05 -5.30 -32.09
CA GLU A 783 -16.79 -6.41 -32.67
C GLU A 783 -17.32 -7.32 -31.54
N ARG A 784 -18.65 -7.28 -31.35
CA ARG A 784 -19.48 -8.31 -30.69
C ARG A 784 -19.36 -8.42 -29.16
N GLY A 785 -19.54 -7.30 -28.46
CA GLY A 785 -19.76 -7.29 -27.02
C GLY A 785 -21.25 -7.37 -26.66
N HIS A 786 -21.57 -8.17 -25.64
CA HIS A 786 -22.82 -8.02 -24.90
C HIS A 786 -22.51 -7.18 -23.66
N VAL A 787 -23.34 -6.18 -23.37
CA VAL A 787 -23.32 -5.51 -22.07
C VAL A 787 -24.52 -6.04 -21.30
N GLU A 788 -24.25 -6.86 -20.29
CA GLU A 788 -25.25 -7.18 -19.28
C GLU A 788 -25.31 -5.98 -18.33
N ILE A 789 -26.47 -5.31 -18.27
CA ILE A 789 -26.72 -4.28 -17.26
C ILE A 789 -27.44 -4.99 -16.11
N ARG A 790 -26.72 -5.23 -15.02
CA ARG A 790 -27.24 -5.84 -13.81
C ARG A 790 -28.02 -4.80 -13.01
N LYS A 791 -28.87 -5.26 -12.09
CA LYS A 791 -29.66 -4.38 -11.20
C LYS A 791 -28.79 -3.46 -10.32
N THR A 792 -27.50 -3.77 -10.19
CA THR A 792 -26.53 -3.05 -9.36
C THR A 792 -25.73 -1.99 -10.12
N ASP A 793 -25.81 -1.96 -11.45
CA ASP A 793 -24.89 -1.16 -12.27
C ASP A 793 -25.39 0.28 -12.45
N ARG A 794 -24.48 1.25 -12.36
CA ARG A 794 -24.81 2.69 -12.48
C ARG A 794 -24.64 3.19 -13.92
N VAL A 795 -25.75 3.49 -14.59
CA VAL A 795 -25.75 4.15 -15.91
C VAL A 795 -25.94 5.65 -15.71
N HIS A 796 -24.92 6.43 -16.07
CA HIS A 796 -24.89 7.87 -15.78
C HIS A 796 -25.76 8.70 -16.74
N PHE A 797 -25.91 8.26 -18.00
CA PHE A 797 -26.60 9.03 -19.03
C PHE A 797 -26.96 8.15 -20.24
N ALA A 798 -28.17 8.33 -20.78
CA ALA A 798 -28.60 7.79 -22.06
C ALA A 798 -29.39 8.85 -22.85
N ALA A 799 -29.00 9.08 -24.11
CA ALA A 799 -29.72 9.98 -25.01
C ALA A 799 -30.00 9.34 -26.36
N ARG A 800 -31.18 9.60 -26.90
CA ARG A 800 -31.61 9.13 -28.23
C ARG A 800 -31.20 10.13 -29.30
N VAL A 801 -30.67 9.64 -30.42
CA VAL A 801 -30.47 10.45 -31.62
C VAL A 801 -31.81 10.63 -32.34
N VAL A 802 -32.30 11.87 -32.41
CA VAL A 802 -33.64 12.20 -32.95
C VAL A 802 -33.58 12.46 -34.46
N GLY A 803 -32.49 13.03 -34.94
CA GLY A 803 -32.32 13.41 -36.34
C GLY A 803 -30.99 14.08 -36.64
N ILE A 804 -30.69 14.22 -37.93
CA ILE A 804 -29.52 14.94 -38.46
C ILE A 804 -29.95 16.38 -38.73
N VAL A 805 -29.15 17.34 -38.29
CA VAL A 805 -29.41 18.77 -38.44
C VAL A 805 -28.88 19.27 -39.78
N THR A 806 -29.73 19.92 -40.55
CA THR A 806 -29.35 20.62 -41.79
C THR A 806 -29.54 22.13 -41.62
N PRO A 807 -28.51 22.96 -41.88
CA PRO A 807 -28.64 24.41 -41.77
C PRO A 807 -29.54 24.95 -42.88
N LEU A 808 -30.48 25.84 -42.52
CA LEU A 808 -31.28 26.58 -43.50
C LEU A 808 -30.38 27.56 -44.28
N GLU A 809 -30.35 27.45 -45.61
CA GLU A 809 -29.70 28.43 -46.47
C GLU A 809 -30.40 29.79 -46.32
N ALA A 810 -29.63 30.82 -46.02
CA ALA A 810 -30.13 32.18 -45.86
C ALA A 810 -30.67 32.69 -47.22
N THR A 811 -31.98 32.77 -47.35
CA THR A 811 -32.60 33.52 -48.45
C THR A 811 -32.21 34.98 -48.36
N GLU A 812 -31.56 35.48 -49.41
CA GLU A 812 -31.15 36.87 -49.59
C GLU A 812 -32.32 37.84 -49.38
N THR A 813 -32.25 38.67 -48.35
CA THR A 813 -32.94 39.97 -48.33
C THR A 813 -31.90 41.08 -48.30
N ARG A 814 -31.71 41.69 -49.47
CA ARG A 814 -31.02 42.96 -49.67
C ARG A 814 -31.73 44.05 -48.87
N GLU A 815 -31.02 44.69 -47.96
CA GLU A 815 -31.28 46.10 -47.64
C GLU A 815 -29.94 46.82 -47.38
N THR A 816 -29.60 47.67 -48.35
CA THR A 816 -28.54 48.67 -48.36
C THR A 816 -28.76 49.73 -47.28
N VAL A 817 -27.78 49.91 -46.38
CA VAL A 817 -27.49 51.21 -45.76
C VAL A 817 -25.98 51.40 -45.64
N ILE A 818 -25.55 52.60 -46.04
CA ILE A 818 -24.19 53.10 -46.31
C ILE A 818 -23.54 53.62 -45.01
N VAL A 819 -22.31 53.15 -44.70
CA VAL A 819 -21.02 53.85 -44.37
C VAL A 819 -21.09 55.17 -43.53
N PRO A 820 -20.15 55.54 -42.61
CA PRO A 820 -18.70 55.26 -42.64
C PRO A 820 -17.94 54.86 -41.35
N ILE A 821 -16.75 54.35 -41.65
CA ILE A 821 -15.54 54.19 -40.86
C ILE A 821 -14.96 55.55 -40.42
N ALA A 822 -14.42 55.63 -39.21
CA ALA A 822 -13.32 56.52 -38.86
C ALA A 822 -12.37 55.81 -37.88
N ASP A 823 -11.07 55.89 -38.20
CA ASP A 823 -9.92 55.24 -37.56
C ASP A 823 -9.69 55.64 -36.09
N ALA A 824 -9.38 54.64 -35.25
CA ALA A 824 -8.33 54.63 -34.21
C ALA A 824 -8.36 53.29 -33.43
#